data_AF-A0AB36ZSP8-F1
#
_entry.id   AF-A0AB36ZSP8-F1
#
_cell.length_a   1.000
_cell.length_b   1.000
_cell.length_c   1.000
_cell.angle_alpha   90.00
_cell.angle_beta   90.00
_cell.angle_gamma   90.00
#
_symmetry.space_group_name_H-M   'P 1'
#
loop_
_entity.id
_entity.type
_entity.pdbx_description
1 polymer ?
#
loop_
_entity_poly.entity_id
_entity_poly.type
_entity_poly.pdbx_seq_one_letter_code
_entity_poly.pdbx_strand_id
1 'polypeptide(L)'
;MLKCEDTEMQELKIELKSLESKLQELVEQKTEYITDIEEFNRKYNFHLGELVKDILNLKKEILYKQTIKQQKEKEKYHEDINTFEDTKETIDELKSTISELEEALESIDKYDENYEEISNAYDELKEELKKLEDELELQEEELEKTKEFIDDETIEQEYKEISSQYEEFVNEYENIKQSFYNFIPLNDDDKKEIQALYMRGLVLSQLYPASDKLNSKIDSVINTLKVRCSKKDIAEVSNILDSFEEYFKSENLIENIENVEVLKQRIEQCKQNIEAAKSEIKDIKEDETYQTISEIYNCDEYFEDLRSDFEVEKRILSDELKNLKIELGLVQTLTPHQNEVYAQIIEKIESIFNQDNNDDKIISISGSAGVGKTFLIIKIIEYLKENNITLVVTTPTHKALSVITNSLHKYDIDNIETKTLHSFLQLKVAINETTGAKVFKIDENNKEQNSTDVLIIDESSMIGNDLFYFVKEYIRQGKIKAVLFVGDPYQLPPVNSEENCIFNLDNLYSLKEIIRQKEDSYIINIATRIRDCIIHKDFSLYIEDFFKDDFKGLKVFANEDEFLNTFFTNDSEYWYSKNQIIADYTNESVDRYNSIAREKYWADRDVLNPKQIEANDIVVFQEAVLDGEKLVYQNGSITKVKKVIQEYDNGLDLSYWLCEDEHKSKFKIINKNDQDKFKSHLENKIREAKTASTGYEKKLKWVEYYKLKEEYASIKFNYSSTIHKLQGSTYDTVFIDIRKMQNLYRYSRNVDKEFLYRLLYVAVTRASKDINILITN
;
A
#
# COMPACT_ATOMS: atom_id res chain seq x y z
N MET A 1 53.25 28.72 73.39
CA MET A 1 51.98 28.48 72.68
C MET A 1 52.11 28.78 71.19
N LEU A 2 52.66 29.92 70.76
CA LEU A 2 52.82 30.29 69.33
C LEU A 2 53.62 29.32 68.42
N LYS A 3 54.54 28.49 68.92
CA LYS A 3 55.32 27.55 68.08
C LYS A 3 54.59 26.23 67.75
N CYS A 4 53.53 25.89 68.47
CA CYS A 4 52.81 24.63 68.31
C CYS A 4 51.61 24.77 67.34
N GLU A 5 50.94 25.93 67.36
CA GLU A 5 49.81 26.25 66.47
C GLU A 5 50.24 26.40 65.00
N ASP A 6 51.45 26.90 64.75
CA ASP A 6 52.01 27.09 63.40
C ASP A 6 52.32 25.75 62.70
N THR A 7 52.67 24.71 63.49
CA THR A 7 52.96 23.37 62.97
C THR A 7 51.67 22.59 62.69
N GLU A 8 50.68 22.64 63.60
CA GLU A 8 49.35 22.03 63.41
C GLU A 8 48.63 22.63 62.19
N MET A 9 48.73 23.95 62.01
CA MET A 9 48.12 24.63 60.86
C MET A 9 48.75 24.20 59.53
N GLN A 10 50.07 24.03 59.47
CA GLN A 10 50.74 23.54 58.25
C GLN A 10 50.39 22.08 57.94
N GLU A 11 50.27 21.22 58.95
CA GLU A 11 49.84 19.82 58.78
C GLU A 11 48.41 19.74 58.23
N LEU A 12 47.47 20.52 58.77
CA LEU A 12 46.08 20.58 58.29
C LEU A 12 45.97 21.15 56.86
N LYS A 13 46.82 22.13 56.49
CA LYS A 13 46.88 22.65 55.12
C LYS A 13 47.37 21.58 54.13
N ILE A 14 48.32 20.75 54.53
CA ILE A 14 48.81 19.62 53.71
C ILE A 14 47.74 18.53 53.59
N GLU A 15 47.04 18.19 54.69
CA GLU A 15 45.93 17.21 54.67
C GLU A 15 44.81 17.67 53.75
N LEU A 16 44.37 18.93 53.88
CA LEU A 16 43.32 19.50 53.03
C LEU A 16 43.71 19.44 51.55
N LYS A 17 44.94 19.86 51.20
CA LYS A 17 45.43 19.81 49.82
C LYS A 17 45.47 18.38 49.26
N SER A 18 45.81 17.39 50.09
CA SER A 18 45.77 15.98 49.69
C SER A 18 44.35 15.47 49.47
N LEU A 19 43.39 15.90 50.29
CA LEU A 19 41.98 15.51 50.15
C LEU A 19 41.33 16.18 48.95
N GLU A 20 41.61 17.46 48.71
CA GLU A 20 41.14 18.19 47.53
C GLU A 20 41.64 17.55 46.22
N SER A 21 42.92 17.14 46.16
CA SER A 21 43.47 16.39 45.01
C SER A 21 42.78 15.05 44.80
N LYS A 22 42.41 14.35 45.88
CA LYS A 22 41.71 13.05 45.81
C LYS A 22 40.26 13.21 45.38
N LEU A 23 39.58 14.27 45.85
CA LEU A 23 38.24 14.59 45.40
C LEU A 23 38.22 14.92 43.91
N GLN A 24 39.19 15.70 43.44
CA GLN A 24 39.35 15.99 42.02
C GLN A 24 39.47 14.71 41.18
N GLU A 25 40.34 13.79 41.56
CA GLU A 25 40.52 12.51 40.85
C GLU A 25 39.22 11.70 40.78
N LEU A 26 38.45 11.65 41.87
CA LEU A 26 37.16 10.93 41.90
C LEU A 26 36.10 11.60 41.02
N VAL A 27 36.04 12.93 41.01
CA VAL A 27 35.09 13.66 40.16
C VAL A 27 35.42 13.51 38.68
N GLU A 28 36.71 13.48 38.35
CA GLU A 28 37.22 13.17 37.01
C GLU A 28 36.78 11.76 36.59
N GLN A 29 37.03 10.74 37.41
CA GLN A 29 36.59 9.37 37.15
C GLN A 29 35.08 9.24 36.98
N LYS A 30 34.29 9.86 37.88
CA LYS A 30 32.83 9.83 37.80
C LYS A 30 32.32 10.38 36.46
N THR A 31 32.89 11.50 36.03
CA THR A 31 32.39 12.18 34.83
C THR A 31 32.85 11.49 33.55
N GLU A 32 34.03 10.87 33.55
CA GLU A 32 34.48 9.97 32.48
C GLU A 32 33.44 8.85 32.27
N TYR A 33 33.06 8.15 33.33
CA TYR A 33 32.06 7.06 33.24
C TYR A 33 30.70 7.53 32.74
N ILE A 34 30.21 8.69 33.20
CA ILE A 34 28.96 9.28 32.69
C ILE A 34 29.09 9.61 31.21
N THR A 35 30.24 10.14 30.78
CA THR A 35 30.45 10.49 29.37
C THR A 35 30.47 9.25 28.49
N ASP A 36 31.11 8.16 28.95
CA ASP A 36 31.15 6.89 28.23
C ASP A 36 29.73 6.33 28.00
N ILE A 37 28.88 6.39 29.04
CA ILE A 37 27.47 5.98 28.95
C ILE A 37 26.69 6.87 27.97
N GLU A 38 26.84 8.20 28.06
CA GLU A 38 26.17 9.13 27.15
C GLU A 38 26.61 8.94 25.68
N GLU A 39 27.90 8.70 25.43
CA GLU A 39 28.41 8.44 24.08
C GLU A 39 27.89 7.11 23.54
N PHE A 40 27.91 6.06 24.38
CA PHE A 40 27.36 4.76 24.02
C PHE A 40 25.88 4.85 23.66
N ASN A 41 25.06 5.50 24.50
CA ASN A 41 23.63 5.68 24.25
C ASN A 41 23.35 6.48 22.97
N ARG A 42 24.18 7.49 22.66
CA ARG A 42 24.08 8.20 21.37
C ARG A 42 24.37 7.29 20.19
N LYS A 43 25.42 6.46 20.26
CA LYS A 43 25.75 5.50 19.20
C LYS A 43 24.66 4.45 19.06
N TYR A 44 24.17 3.90 20.17
CA TYR A 44 23.05 2.95 20.18
C TYR A 44 21.84 3.53 19.45
N ASN A 45 21.40 4.74 19.81
CA ASN A 45 20.27 5.40 19.14
C ASN A 45 20.55 5.70 17.67
N PHE A 46 21.78 6.09 17.31
CA PHE A 46 22.16 6.36 15.93
C PHE A 46 22.10 5.10 15.05
N HIS A 47 22.63 3.97 15.53
CA HIS A 47 22.71 2.73 14.77
C HIS A 47 21.40 1.92 14.80
N LEU A 48 20.72 1.87 15.95
CA LEU A 48 19.61 0.95 16.22
C LEU A 48 18.27 1.65 16.49
N GLY A 49 18.24 2.97 16.71
CA GLY A 49 17.05 3.65 17.22
C GLY A 49 15.80 3.56 16.34
N GLU A 50 15.93 3.71 15.01
CA GLU A 50 14.80 3.49 14.10
C GLU A 50 14.29 2.04 14.15
N LEU A 51 15.22 1.07 14.25
CA LEU A 51 14.86 -0.35 14.27
C LEU A 51 14.13 -0.73 15.56
N VAL A 52 14.59 -0.23 16.71
CA VAL A 52 13.93 -0.41 18.01
C VAL A 52 12.55 0.25 18.01
N LYS A 53 12.43 1.46 17.44
CA LYS A 53 11.14 2.14 17.27
C LYS A 53 10.15 1.29 16.46
N ASP A 54 10.60 0.71 15.36
CA ASP A 54 9.78 -0.18 14.52
C ASP A 54 9.32 -1.43 15.30
N ILE A 55 10.22 -2.08 16.05
CA ILE A 55 9.92 -3.26 16.87
C ILE A 55 8.90 -2.94 17.95
N LEU A 56 9.08 -1.84 18.69
CA LEU A 56 8.13 -1.41 19.71
C LEU A 56 6.76 -1.08 19.12
N ASN A 57 6.72 -0.45 17.94
CA ASN A 57 5.46 -0.19 17.24
C ASN A 57 4.77 -1.49 16.81
N LEU A 58 5.52 -2.48 16.31
CA LEU A 58 4.98 -3.80 15.96
C LEU A 58 4.38 -4.51 17.18
N LYS A 59 5.11 -4.55 18.31
CA LYS A 59 4.60 -5.13 19.57
C LYS A 59 3.32 -4.44 20.03
N LYS A 60 3.30 -3.10 19.99
CA LYS A 60 2.12 -2.29 20.31
C LYS A 60 0.94 -2.62 19.40
N GLU A 61 1.16 -2.74 18.09
CA GLU A 61 0.11 -3.10 17.14
C GLU A 61 -0.42 -4.53 17.36
N ILE A 62 0.45 -5.51 17.62
CA ILE A 62 0.05 -6.90 17.90
C ILE A 62 -0.86 -6.96 19.11
N LEU A 63 -0.42 -6.40 20.24
CA LEU A 63 -1.20 -6.37 21.48
C LEU A 63 -2.54 -5.65 21.27
N TYR A 64 -2.55 -4.52 20.57
CA TYR A 64 -3.80 -3.82 20.23
C TYR A 64 -4.76 -4.72 19.43
N LYS A 65 -4.25 -5.44 18.42
CA LYS A 65 -5.08 -6.36 17.63
C LYS A 65 -5.56 -7.57 18.46
N GLN A 66 -4.76 -8.07 19.40
CA GLN A 66 -5.18 -9.12 20.33
C GLN A 66 -6.35 -8.65 21.21
N THR A 67 -6.34 -7.40 21.69
CA THR A 67 -7.49 -6.84 22.44
C THR A 67 -8.76 -6.77 21.59
N ILE A 68 -8.65 -6.45 20.29
CA ILE A 68 -9.79 -6.48 19.36
C ILE A 68 -10.28 -7.92 19.17
N LYS A 69 -9.38 -8.91 19.09
CA LYS A 69 -9.73 -10.33 18.97
C LYS A 69 -10.51 -10.79 20.22
N GLN A 70 -10.00 -10.50 21.42
CA GLN A 70 -10.71 -10.77 22.67
C GLN A 70 -12.10 -10.13 22.72
N GLN A 71 -12.24 -8.87 22.27
CA GLN A 71 -13.55 -8.22 22.22
C GLN A 71 -14.54 -8.92 21.28
N LYS A 72 -14.10 -9.31 20.08
CA LYS A 72 -14.94 -10.07 19.14
C LYS A 72 -15.34 -11.44 19.69
N GLU A 73 -14.40 -12.14 20.32
CA GLU A 73 -14.71 -13.43 20.95
C GLU A 73 -15.67 -13.27 22.12
N LYS A 74 -15.59 -12.16 22.87
CA LYS A 74 -16.57 -11.82 23.91
C LYS A 74 -17.97 -11.60 23.37
N GLU A 75 -18.10 -10.89 22.25
CA GLU A 75 -19.39 -10.71 21.57
C GLU A 75 -19.95 -12.07 21.10
N LYS A 76 -19.11 -12.89 20.45
CA LYS A 76 -19.50 -14.22 19.98
C LYS A 76 -19.91 -15.14 21.14
N TYR A 77 -19.15 -15.16 22.23
CA TYR A 77 -19.46 -15.93 23.43
C TYR A 77 -20.83 -15.59 24.02
N HIS A 78 -21.24 -14.32 23.98
CA HIS A 78 -22.59 -13.92 24.39
C HIS A 78 -23.69 -14.45 23.45
N GLU A 79 -23.44 -14.55 22.15
CA GLU A 79 -24.36 -15.17 21.18
C GLU A 79 -24.41 -16.70 21.35
N ASP A 80 -23.25 -17.33 21.54
CA ASP A 80 -23.12 -18.78 21.74
C ASP A 80 -23.80 -19.22 23.05
N ILE A 81 -23.75 -18.41 24.13
CA ILE A 81 -24.53 -18.65 25.36
C ILE A 81 -26.03 -18.70 25.08
N ASN A 82 -26.57 -17.75 24.31
CA ASN A 82 -28.01 -17.75 24.02
C ASN A 82 -28.40 -19.00 23.23
N THR A 83 -27.56 -19.39 22.27
CA THR A 83 -27.78 -20.62 21.47
C THR A 83 -27.73 -21.87 22.34
N PHE A 84 -26.82 -21.92 23.30
CA PHE A 84 -26.73 -22.99 24.30
C PHE A 84 -27.98 -23.05 25.20
N GLU A 85 -28.48 -21.89 25.64
CA GLU A 85 -29.73 -21.81 26.41
C GLU A 85 -30.94 -22.27 25.58
N ASP A 86 -31.07 -21.84 24.32
CA ASP A 86 -32.12 -22.27 23.39
C ASP A 86 -32.08 -23.79 23.13
N THR A 87 -30.87 -24.35 22.95
CA THR A 87 -30.67 -25.80 22.77
C THR A 87 -31.11 -26.57 24.01
N LYS A 88 -30.77 -26.05 25.19
CA LYS A 88 -31.18 -26.64 26.47
C LYS A 88 -32.70 -26.60 26.68
N GLU A 89 -33.36 -25.48 26.36
CA GLU A 89 -34.82 -25.38 26.41
C GLU A 89 -35.47 -26.39 25.45
N THR A 90 -34.94 -26.52 24.23
CA THR A 90 -35.43 -27.50 23.23
C THR A 90 -35.31 -28.94 23.74
N ILE A 91 -34.19 -29.27 24.38
CA ILE A 91 -33.97 -30.59 25.01
C ILE A 91 -34.99 -30.85 26.12
N ASP A 92 -35.30 -29.86 26.96
CA ASP A 92 -36.28 -29.99 28.04
C ASP A 92 -37.72 -30.18 27.49
N GLU A 93 -38.09 -29.46 26.42
CA GLU A 93 -39.37 -29.64 25.71
C GLU A 93 -39.48 -31.03 25.07
N LEU A 94 -38.42 -31.51 24.43
CA LEU A 94 -38.35 -32.86 23.86
C LEU A 94 -38.48 -33.93 24.94
N LYS A 95 -37.79 -33.78 26.08
CA LYS A 95 -37.90 -34.69 27.23
C LYS A 95 -39.34 -34.76 27.76
N SER A 96 -40.03 -33.62 27.86
CA SER A 96 -41.44 -33.56 28.27
C SER A 96 -42.32 -34.31 27.27
N THR A 97 -42.14 -34.07 25.96
CA THR A 97 -42.92 -34.70 24.90
C THR A 97 -42.71 -36.21 24.86
N ILE A 98 -41.45 -36.67 24.99
CA ILE A 98 -41.10 -38.09 25.07
C ILE A 98 -41.77 -38.74 26.28
N SER A 99 -41.82 -38.06 27.42
CA SER A 99 -42.51 -38.55 28.62
C SER A 99 -44.03 -38.70 28.39
N GLU A 100 -44.67 -37.75 27.72
CA GLU A 100 -46.10 -37.84 27.37
C GLU A 100 -46.39 -39.00 26.41
N LEU A 101 -45.52 -39.21 25.42
CA LEU A 101 -45.63 -40.34 24.48
C LEU A 101 -45.41 -41.68 25.19
N GLU A 102 -44.49 -41.74 26.15
CA GLU A 102 -44.27 -42.94 26.97
C GLU A 102 -45.51 -43.31 27.79
N GLU A 103 -46.12 -42.33 28.46
CA GLU A 103 -47.39 -42.52 29.19
C GLU A 103 -48.53 -42.96 28.24
N ALA A 104 -48.61 -42.37 27.05
CA ALA A 104 -49.60 -42.75 26.05
C ALA A 104 -49.43 -44.21 25.60
N LEU A 105 -48.19 -44.62 25.31
CA LEU A 105 -47.84 -46.00 24.93
C LEU A 105 -48.14 -47.02 26.03
N GLU A 106 -47.96 -46.66 27.30
CA GLU A 106 -48.32 -47.53 28.44
C GLU A 106 -49.83 -47.70 28.60
N SER A 107 -50.62 -46.71 28.17
CA SER A 107 -52.08 -46.68 28.34
C SER A 107 -52.88 -47.33 27.19
N ILE A 108 -52.27 -47.45 26.00
CA ILE A 108 -52.88 -47.98 24.78
C ILE A 108 -52.68 -49.50 24.67
N ASP A 109 -53.67 -50.21 24.10
CA ASP A 109 -53.54 -51.65 23.80
C ASP A 109 -52.57 -51.85 22.62
N LYS A 110 -51.73 -52.87 22.69
CA LYS A 110 -50.68 -53.17 21.71
C LYS A 110 -51.20 -53.55 20.31
N TYR A 111 -52.50 -53.75 20.20
CA TYR A 111 -53.21 -54.03 18.93
C TYR A 111 -54.04 -52.84 18.43
N ASP A 112 -53.95 -51.67 19.09
CA ASP A 112 -54.58 -50.44 18.62
C ASP A 112 -53.92 -49.96 17.32
N GLU A 113 -54.72 -49.42 16.39
CA GLU A 113 -54.26 -48.97 15.08
C GLU A 113 -53.21 -47.84 15.19
N ASN A 114 -53.21 -47.07 16.29
CA ASN A 114 -52.29 -45.93 16.48
C ASN A 114 -51.02 -46.29 17.26
N TYR A 115 -50.89 -47.50 17.82
CA TYR A 115 -49.74 -47.87 18.66
C TYR A 115 -48.41 -47.80 17.89
N GLU A 116 -48.41 -48.29 16.64
CA GLU A 116 -47.21 -48.31 15.80
C GLU A 116 -46.75 -46.89 15.42
N GLU A 117 -47.69 -45.99 15.13
CA GLU A 117 -47.37 -44.58 14.82
C GLU A 117 -46.78 -43.84 16.02
N ILE A 118 -47.36 -44.02 17.22
CA ILE A 118 -46.87 -43.38 18.46
C ILE A 118 -45.50 -43.95 18.85
N SER A 119 -45.30 -45.27 18.69
CA SER A 119 -44.01 -45.91 18.99
C SER A 119 -42.90 -45.42 18.08
N ASN A 120 -43.18 -45.25 16.79
CA ASN A 120 -42.20 -44.70 15.85
C ASN A 120 -41.84 -43.25 16.17
N ALA A 121 -42.83 -42.41 16.48
CA ALA A 121 -42.59 -41.02 16.87
C ALA A 121 -41.76 -40.92 18.17
N TYR A 122 -42.01 -41.80 19.15
CA TYR A 122 -41.21 -41.88 20.38
C TYR A 122 -39.75 -42.24 20.10
N ASP A 123 -39.50 -43.25 19.26
CA ASP A 123 -38.14 -43.68 18.91
C ASP A 123 -37.39 -42.60 18.10
N GLU A 124 -38.06 -41.92 17.17
CA GLU A 124 -37.50 -40.80 16.39
C GLU A 124 -37.10 -39.63 17.30
N LEU A 125 -37.99 -39.21 18.21
CA LEU A 125 -37.69 -38.11 19.14
C LEU A 125 -36.58 -38.48 20.13
N LYS A 126 -36.45 -39.75 20.53
CA LYS A 126 -35.33 -40.21 21.36
C LYS A 126 -33.99 -40.13 20.64
N GLU A 127 -33.95 -40.46 19.35
CA GLU A 127 -32.72 -40.29 18.56
C GLU A 127 -32.36 -38.82 18.38
N GLU A 128 -33.35 -37.95 18.17
CA GLU A 128 -33.15 -36.50 18.07
C GLU A 128 -32.67 -35.89 19.40
N LEU A 129 -33.28 -36.27 20.51
CA LEU A 129 -32.86 -35.87 21.86
C LEU A 129 -31.39 -36.21 22.09
N LYS A 130 -30.97 -37.44 21.74
CA LYS A 130 -29.58 -37.86 21.92
C LYS A 130 -28.60 -37.01 21.10
N LYS A 131 -28.95 -36.66 19.86
CA LYS A 131 -28.10 -35.80 19.02
C LYS A 131 -27.95 -34.40 19.62
N LEU A 132 -29.03 -33.83 20.14
CA LEU A 132 -29.00 -32.51 20.78
C LEU A 132 -28.24 -32.55 22.12
N GLU A 133 -28.34 -33.63 22.89
CA GLU A 133 -27.55 -33.81 24.12
C GLU A 133 -26.04 -33.90 23.81
N ASP A 134 -25.66 -34.65 22.76
CA ASP A 134 -24.26 -34.72 22.30
C ASP A 134 -23.77 -33.34 21.79
N GLU A 135 -24.64 -32.56 21.12
CA GLU A 135 -24.34 -31.20 20.67
C GLU A 135 -24.17 -30.22 21.84
N LEU A 136 -25.04 -30.31 22.85
CA LEU A 136 -25.00 -29.47 24.04
C LEU A 136 -23.70 -29.68 24.84
N GLU A 137 -23.24 -30.92 24.98
CA GLU A 137 -21.96 -31.24 25.63
C GLU A 137 -20.77 -30.59 24.89
N LEU A 138 -20.82 -30.61 23.55
CA LEU A 138 -19.77 -30.01 22.71
C LEU A 138 -19.76 -28.48 22.80
N GLN A 139 -20.95 -27.86 22.84
CA GLN A 139 -21.10 -26.42 23.07
C GLN A 139 -20.57 -26.00 24.46
N GLU A 140 -20.83 -26.79 25.51
CA GLU A 140 -20.34 -26.52 26.86
C GLU A 140 -18.80 -26.49 26.92
N GLU A 141 -18.14 -27.47 26.29
CA GLU A 141 -16.67 -27.51 26.21
C GLU A 141 -16.07 -26.32 25.44
N GLU A 142 -16.72 -25.86 24.36
CA GLU A 142 -16.26 -24.70 23.60
C GLU A 142 -16.41 -23.40 24.40
N LEU A 143 -17.56 -23.21 25.07
CA LEU A 143 -17.83 -22.06 25.92
C LEU A 143 -16.81 -21.95 27.06
N GLU A 144 -16.44 -23.06 27.71
CA GLU A 144 -15.46 -23.03 28.80
C GLU A 144 -14.07 -22.56 28.33
N LYS A 145 -13.61 -23.03 27.16
CA LYS A 145 -12.33 -22.59 26.55
C LYS A 145 -12.35 -21.11 26.17
N THR A 146 -13.45 -20.65 25.57
CA THR A 146 -13.58 -19.24 25.16
C THR A 146 -13.63 -18.30 26.37
N LYS A 147 -14.26 -18.74 27.47
CA LYS A 147 -14.32 -17.97 28.71
C LYS A 147 -12.94 -17.73 29.33
N GLU A 148 -12.07 -18.74 29.36
CA GLU A 148 -10.70 -18.60 29.85
C GLU A 148 -9.91 -17.51 29.09
N PHE A 149 -10.11 -17.42 27.77
CA PHE A 149 -9.43 -16.42 26.93
C PHE A 149 -10.00 -15.00 27.08
N ILE A 150 -11.31 -14.85 27.28
CA ILE A 150 -11.96 -13.54 27.44
C ILE A 150 -11.67 -12.91 28.80
N ASP A 151 -11.55 -13.73 29.84
CA ASP A 151 -11.29 -13.26 31.21
C ASP A 151 -9.80 -12.95 31.45
N ASP A 152 -8.94 -13.13 30.44
CA ASP A 152 -7.52 -12.80 30.50
C ASP A 152 -7.25 -11.28 30.40
N GLU A 153 -7.20 -10.62 31.56
CA GLU A 153 -6.87 -9.19 31.69
C GLU A 153 -5.39 -8.86 31.41
N THR A 154 -4.51 -9.86 31.22
CA THR A 154 -3.06 -9.62 31.05
C THR A 154 -2.75 -8.87 29.75
N ILE A 155 -3.46 -9.17 28.65
CA ILE A 155 -3.23 -8.56 27.33
C ILE A 155 -3.45 -7.04 27.37
N GLU A 156 -4.49 -6.57 28.07
CA GLU A 156 -4.77 -5.13 28.16
C GLU A 156 -3.73 -4.41 29.04
N GLN A 157 -3.20 -5.08 30.07
CA GLN A 157 -2.14 -4.55 30.91
C GLN A 157 -0.83 -4.44 30.13
N GLU A 158 -0.42 -5.51 29.42
CA GLU A 158 0.77 -5.53 28.56
C GLU A 158 0.69 -4.47 27.46
N TYR A 159 -0.48 -4.27 26.84
CA TYR A 159 -0.69 -3.22 25.85
C TYR A 159 -0.40 -1.82 26.42
N LYS A 160 -0.90 -1.54 27.63
CA LYS A 160 -0.68 -0.24 28.29
C LYS A 160 0.80 -0.01 28.61
N GLU A 161 1.47 -1.05 29.10
CA GLU A 161 2.91 -0.99 29.41
C GLU A 161 3.75 -0.74 28.14
N ILE A 162 3.55 -1.54 27.09
CA ILE A 162 4.27 -1.39 25.81
C ILE A 162 3.95 -0.05 25.14
N SER A 163 2.70 0.44 25.24
CA SER A 163 2.34 1.75 24.71
C SER A 163 3.07 2.89 25.43
N SER A 164 3.22 2.79 26.76
CA SER A 164 3.99 3.77 27.54
C SER A 164 5.46 3.74 27.15
N GLN A 165 6.06 2.53 27.07
CA GLN A 165 7.46 2.36 26.67
C GLN A 165 7.73 2.92 25.26
N TYR A 166 6.82 2.68 24.30
CA TYR A 166 6.92 3.24 22.96
C TYR A 166 6.92 4.77 22.97
N GLU A 167 6.03 5.40 23.74
CA GLU A 167 5.93 6.86 23.81
C GLU A 167 7.17 7.48 24.48
N GLU A 168 7.64 6.89 25.57
CA GLU A 168 8.87 7.30 26.26
C GLU A 168 10.08 7.21 25.32
N PHE A 169 10.26 6.06 24.65
CA PHE A 169 11.36 5.84 23.71
C PHE A 169 11.32 6.80 22.53
N VAL A 170 10.16 6.99 21.89
CA VAL A 170 10.03 7.90 20.73
C VAL A 170 10.36 9.34 21.13
N ASN A 171 9.91 9.80 22.30
CA ASN A 171 10.23 11.14 22.78
C ASN A 171 11.74 11.31 23.01
N GLU A 172 12.39 10.33 23.65
CA GLU A 172 13.84 10.36 23.86
C GLU A 172 14.60 10.30 22.53
N TYR A 173 14.22 9.37 21.65
CA TYR A 173 14.85 9.15 20.37
C TYR A 173 14.75 10.38 19.46
N GLU A 174 13.59 11.02 19.34
CA GLU A 174 13.43 12.23 18.53
C GLU A 174 14.21 13.42 19.11
N ASN A 175 14.31 13.54 20.43
CA ASN A 175 15.15 14.55 21.09
C ASN A 175 16.64 14.34 20.76
N ILE A 176 17.11 13.09 20.82
CA ILE A 176 18.47 12.71 20.44
C ILE A 176 18.69 12.94 18.94
N LYS A 177 17.72 12.59 18.09
CA LYS A 177 17.76 12.79 16.64
C LYS A 177 17.87 14.26 16.25
N GLN A 178 17.10 15.14 16.89
CA GLN A 178 17.22 16.59 16.70
C GLN A 178 18.58 17.14 17.13
N SER A 179 19.20 16.53 18.16
CA SER A 179 20.57 16.89 18.57
C SER A 179 21.62 16.58 17.48
N PHE A 180 21.39 15.58 16.62
CA PHE A 180 22.27 15.25 15.50
C PHE A 180 22.15 16.24 14.32
N TYR A 181 20.96 16.76 14.02
CA TYR A 181 20.75 17.67 12.88
C TYR A 181 21.30 19.09 13.09
N ASN A 182 21.59 19.49 14.33
CA ASN A 182 22.11 20.82 14.67
C ASN A 182 23.66 20.93 14.66
N PHE A 183 24.38 20.03 13.98
CA PHE A 183 25.86 19.99 14.03
C PHE A 183 26.60 20.52 12.80
N ILE A 184 27.37 21.60 13.00
CA ILE A 184 28.67 21.84 12.32
C ILE A 184 29.71 20.91 12.97
N PRO A 185 30.53 20.14 12.21
CA PRO A 185 31.49 19.21 12.77
C PRO A 185 32.60 19.94 13.54
N LEU A 186 32.83 19.54 14.79
CA LEU A 186 34.00 19.91 15.60
C LEU A 186 35.11 18.88 15.34
N ASN A 187 36.38 19.30 15.38
CA ASN A 187 37.49 18.35 15.37
C ASN A 187 37.59 17.64 16.75
N ASP A 188 38.29 16.51 16.83
CA ASP A 188 38.40 15.73 18.07
C ASP A 188 39.17 16.46 19.20
N ASP A 189 39.99 17.45 18.85
CA ASP A 189 40.75 18.27 19.81
C ASP A 189 39.82 19.29 20.51
N ASP A 190 38.92 19.93 19.76
CA ASP A 190 37.94 20.90 20.26
C ASP A 190 36.95 20.26 21.25
N LYS A 191 36.56 19.00 21.02
CA LYS A 191 35.70 18.23 21.92
C LYS A 191 36.39 17.93 23.25
N LYS A 192 37.65 17.48 23.19
CA LYS A 192 38.48 17.22 24.38
C LYS A 192 38.70 18.48 25.19
N GLU A 193 38.91 19.61 24.53
CA GLU A 193 39.11 20.91 25.20
C GLU A 193 37.85 21.40 25.93
N ILE A 194 36.67 21.30 25.30
CA ILE A 194 35.39 21.65 25.93
C ILE A 194 35.09 20.76 27.14
N GLN A 195 35.35 19.45 27.03
CA GLN A 195 35.15 18.50 28.12
C GLN A 195 36.11 18.79 29.27
N ALA A 196 37.39 19.05 29.00
CA ALA A 196 38.37 19.44 30.02
C ALA A 196 37.98 20.74 30.75
N LEU A 197 37.43 21.72 30.04
CA LEU A 197 36.94 22.99 30.62
C LEU A 197 35.69 22.79 31.48
N TYR A 198 34.76 21.92 31.07
CA TYR A 198 33.60 21.54 31.88
C TYR A 198 34.00 20.79 33.16
N MET A 199 34.93 19.84 33.05
CA MET A 199 35.53 19.13 34.18
C MET A 199 36.15 20.08 35.20
N ARG A 200 36.93 21.05 34.72
CA ARG A 200 37.56 22.06 35.57
C ARG A 200 36.54 22.90 36.34
N GLY A 201 35.37 23.21 35.74
CA GLY A 201 34.29 23.95 36.40
C GLY A 201 33.55 23.16 37.49
N LEU A 202 33.27 21.86 37.25
CA LEU A 202 32.64 20.96 38.23
C LEU A 202 33.51 20.75 39.47
N VAL A 203 34.80 20.51 39.25
CA VAL A 203 35.81 20.35 40.31
C VAL A 203 35.89 21.62 41.18
N LEU A 204 35.92 22.80 40.56
CA LEU A 204 35.91 24.08 41.29
C LEU A 204 34.63 24.29 42.12
N SER A 205 33.47 23.87 41.63
CA SER A 205 32.19 23.98 42.36
C SER A 205 32.13 23.10 43.61
N GLN A 206 32.79 21.93 43.61
CA GLN A 206 32.74 20.98 44.72
C GLN A 206 33.83 21.22 45.77
N LEU A 207 34.94 21.85 45.38
CA LEU A 207 36.06 22.18 46.27
C LEU A 207 35.79 23.42 47.15
N TYR A 208 34.97 24.36 46.68
CA TYR A 208 34.75 25.65 47.34
C TYR A 208 33.26 25.94 47.59
N PRO A 209 32.65 25.39 48.66
CA PRO A 209 31.31 25.81 49.06
C PRO A 209 31.35 27.28 49.51
N ALA A 210 30.41 28.08 49.04
CA ALA A 210 30.35 29.50 49.36
C ALA A 210 28.96 29.92 49.83
N SER A 211 28.87 31.09 50.49
CA SER A 211 27.62 31.68 51.00
C SER A 211 26.50 31.68 49.94
N ASP A 212 25.22 31.65 50.36
CA ASP A 212 24.02 31.52 49.50
C ASP A 212 23.98 32.44 48.26
N LYS A 213 24.72 33.56 48.27
CA LYS A 213 24.82 34.50 47.15
C LYS A 213 25.78 34.04 46.03
N LEU A 214 26.73 33.16 46.33
CA LEU A 214 27.79 32.68 45.42
C LEU A 214 27.37 31.39 44.67
N ASN A 215 26.60 30.50 45.30
CA ASN A 215 26.09 29.28 44.65
C ASN A 215 25.24 29.61 43.42
N SER A 216 24.37 30.63 43.50
CA SER A 216 23.58 31.08 42.33
C SER A 216 24.42 31.58 41.15
N LYS A 217 25.63 32.10 41.40
CA LYS A 217 26.58 32.55 40.37
C LYS A 217 27.35 31.38 39.78
N ILE A 218 27.75 30.42 40.62
CA ILE A 218 28.39 29.16 40.21
C ILE A 218 27.41 28.36 39.34
N ASP A 219 26.17 28.18 39.79
CA ASP A 219 25.09 27.51 39.05
C ASP A 219 24.74 28.27 37.76
N SER A 220 24.73 29.62 37.79
CA SER A 220 24.56 30.43 36.59
C SER A 220 25.69 30.21 35.60
N VAL A 221 26.94 30.11 36.05
CA VAL A 221 28.11 29.87 35.18
C VAL A 221 28.09 28.44 34.65
N ILE A 222 27.79 27.42 35.47
CA ILE A 222 27.66 26.03 35.03
C ILE A 222 26.51 25.86 34.04
N ASN A 223 25.35 26.49 34.28
CA ASN A 223 24.24 26.48 33.32
C ASN A 223 24.57 27.28 32.05
N THR A 224 25.30 28.38 32.18
CA THR A 224 25.80 29.16 31.04
C THR A 224 26.83 28.38 30.24
N LEU A 225 27.68 27.58 30.89
CA LEU A 225 28.63 26.66 30.28
C LEU A 225 27.86 25.54 29.55
N LYS A 226 26.87 24.90 30.18
CA LYS A 226 25.99 23.93 29.50
C LYS A 226 25.32 24.52 28.25
N VAL A 227 24.80 25.75 28.34
CA VAL A 227 24.15 26.46 27.21
C VAL A 227 25.17 26.97 26.17
N ARG A 228 26.36 27.42 26.54
CA ARG A 228 27.37 27.93 25.59
C ARG A 228 28.20 26.83 24.95
N CYS A 229 28.45 25.72 25.63
CA CYS A 229 28.95 24.49 25.02
C CYS A 229 27.99 23.97 23.95
N SER A 230 26.66 24.17 24.14
CA SER A 230 25.67 23.91 23.07
C SER A 230 25.74 24.90 21.90
N LYS A 231 26.29 26.11 22.10
CA LYS A 231 26.48 27.17 21.08
C LYS A 231 27.89 27.25 20.48
N LYS A 232 28.84 26.42 20.96
CA LYS A 232 30.18 26.19 20.39
C LYS A 232 31.14 27.41 20.41
N ASP A 233 31.22 28.17 21.51
CA ASP A 233 32.14 29.32 21.66
C ASP A 233 33.24 29.07 22.71
N ILE A 234 34.32 28.38 22.31
CA ILE A 234 35.41 27.89 23.18
C ILE A 234 36.16 29.05 23.88
N ALA A 235 36.39 30.15 23.15
CA ALA A 235 37.13 31.30 23.68
C ALA A 235 36.37 32.04 24.79
N GLU A 236 35.04 32.12 24.69
CA GLU A 236 34.20 32.73 25.73
C GLU A 236 34.11 31.82 26.97
N VAL A 237 34.05 30.50 26.77
CA VAL A 237 34.05 29.49 27.84
C VAL A 237 35.36 29.52 28.64
N SER A 238 36.52 29.55 27.97
CA SER A 238 37.83 29.68 28.65
C SER A 238 37.93 30.98 29.44
N ASN A 239 37.54 32.11 28.85
CA ASN A 239 37.61 33.41 29.53
C ASN A 239 36.71 33.48 30.79
N ILE A 240 35.52 32.86 30.75
CA ILE A 240 34.64 32.78 31.92
C ILE A 240 35.31 31.95 33.02
N LEU A 241 35.87 30.79 32.69
CA LEU A 241 36.58 29.91 33.63
C LEU A 241 37.84 30.56 34.21
N ASP A 242 38.64 31.24 33.39
CA ASP A 242 39.85 31.95 33.83
C ASP A 242 39.50 33.09 34.81
N SER A 243 38.44 33.86 34.53
CA SER A 243 37.94 34.89 35.44
C SER A 243 37.40 34.32 36.76
N PHE A 244 36.83 33.11 36.71
CA PHE A 244 36.33 32.38 37.87
C PHE A 244 37.49 31.84 38.73
N GLU A 245 38.53 31.32 38.08
CA GLU A 245 39.69 30.76 38.75
C GLU A 245 40.56 31.85 39.41
N GLU A 246 40.69 33.01 38.76
CA GLU A 246 41.35 34.19 39.33
C GLU A 246 40.59 34.71 40.56
N TYR A 247 39.24 34.63 40.54
CA TYR A 247 38.38 34.97 41.68
C TYR A 247 38.58 34.00 42.86
N PHE A 248 38.57 32.67 42.64
CA PHE A 248 38.82 31.68 43.70
C PHE A 248 40.26 31.72 44.24
N LYS A 249 41.26 31.99 43.38
CA LYS A 249 42.65 32.25 43.79
C LYS A 249 42.77 33.48 44.70
N SER A 250 41.88 34.48 44.55
CA SER A 250 41.92 35.71 45.34
C SER A 250 41.25 35.61 46.72
N GLU A 251 40.20 34.79 46.89
CA GLU A 251 39.45 34.66 48.16
C GLU A 251 39.81 33.41 49.01
N ASN A 252 40.46 32.37 48.45
CA ASN A 252 40.52 31.04 49.08
C ASN A 252 41.87 30.31 48.96
N LEU A 253 42.99 31.01 48.80
CA LEU A 253 44.31 30.38 48.92
C LEU A 253 44.42 29.68 50.30
N ILE A 254 44.64 28.36 50.29
CA ILE A 254 44.91 27.55 51.50
C ILE A 254 45.99 28.22 52.37
N GLU A 255 46.94 28.91 51.71
CA GLU A 255 48.00 29.69 52.33
C GLU A 255 47.49 30.87 53.18
N ASN A 256 46.38 31.51 52.79
CA ASN A 256 45.78 32.68 53.47
C ASN A 256 44.83 32.33 54.63
N ILE A 257 44.55 31.05 54.87
CA ILE A 257 43.68 30.61 55.96
C ILE A 257 44.50 30.56 57.26
N GLU A 258 44.28 31.51 58.16
CA GLU A 258 44.97 31.61 59.46
C GLU A 258 44.16 30.98 60.61
N ASN A 259 42.98 30.41 60.33
CA ASN A 259 42.07 29.83 61.33
C ASN A 259 42.00 28.29 61.23
N VAL A 260 42.48 27.61 62.28
CA VAL A 260 42.52 26.14 62.41
C VAL A 260 41.13 25.51 62.38
N GLU A 261 40.11 26.16 62.94
CA GLU A 261 38.74 25.63 62.98
C GLU A 261 38.09 25.61 61.59
N VAL A 262 38.39 26.63 60.78
CA VAL A 262 37.95 26.72 59.39
C VAL A 262 38.61 25.64 58.54
N LEU A 263 39.89 25.33 58.78
CA LEU A 263 40.60 24.22 58.11
C LEU A 263 39.98 22.87 58.48
N LYS A 264 39.67 22.63 59.76
CA LYS A 264 39.02 21.38 60.22
C LYS A 264 37.64 21.19 59.62
N GLN A 265 36.83 22.25 59.54
CA GLN A 265 35.51 22.20 58.89
C GLN A 265 35.61 21.90 57.38
N ARG A 266 36.58 22.50 56.68
CA ARG A 266 36.81 22.23 55.25
C ARG A 266 37.28 20.80 54.99
N ILE A 267 38.17 20.29 55.84
CA ILE A 267 38.63 18.90 55.78
C ILE A 267 37.46 17.93 55.95
N GLU A 268 36.57 18.19 56.91
CA GLU A 268 35.39 17.36 57.14
C GLU A 268 34.42 17.40 55.96
N GLN A 269 34.17 18.58 55.39
CA GLN A 269 33.34 18.71 54.19
C GLN A 269 33.96 17.98 52.98
N CYS A 270 35.28 18.09 52.80
CA CYS A 270 35.98 17.40 51.72
C CYS A 270 35.91 15.88 51.89
N LYS A 271 36.04 15.36 53.13
CA LYS A 271 35.84 13.94 53.43
C LYS A 271 34.42 13.47 53.11
N GLN A 272 33.40 14.25 53.44
CA GLN A 272 32.00 13.94 53.08
C GLN A 272 31.78 13.90 51.56
N ASN A 273 32.31 14.88 50.82
CA ASN A 273 32.21 14.92 49.36
C ASN A 273 32.95 13.73 48.71
N ILE A 274 34.10 13.32 49.25
CA ILE A 274 34.83 12.13 48.79
C ILE A 274 34.00 10.86 48.97
N GLU A 275 33.36 10.68 50.13
CA GLU A 275 32.51 9.50 50.35
C GLU A 275 31.27 9.50 49.45
N ALA A 276 30.65 10.67 49.21
CA ALA A 276 29.56 10.81 48.25
C ALA A 276 30.00 10.44 46.83
N ALA A 277 31.11 11.00 46.35
CA ALA A 277 31.65 10.71 45.01
C ALA A 277 32.00 9.23 44.83
N LYS A 278 32.57 8.58 45.86
CA LYS A 278 32.82 7.13 45.82
C LYS A 278 31.54 6.31 45.74
N SER A 279 30.49 6.71 46.46
CA SER A 279 29.19 6.04 46.41
C SER A 279 28.60 6.13 45.01
N GLU A 280 28.58 7.33 44.42
CA GLU A 280 28.03 7.54 43.06
C GLU A 280 28.82 6.78 41.99
N ILE A 281 30.16 6.74 42.09
CA ILE A 281 31.00 5.93 41.20
C ILE A 281 30.66 4.45 41.34
N LYS A 282 30.42 3.98 42.56
CA LYS A 282 30.02 2.60 42.80
C LYS A 282 28.68 2.32 42.14
N ASP A 283 27.70 3.21 42.30
CA ASP A 283 26.37 3.08 41.69
C ASP A 283 26.47 3.05 40.15
N ILE A 284 27.30 3.91 39.54
CA ILE A 284 27.56 3.88 38.09
C ILE A 284 28.20 2.57 37.64
N LYS A 285 29.11 1.98 38.43
CA LYS A 285 29.73 0.68 38.10
C LYS A 285 28.76 -0.50 38.25
N GLU A 286 27.71 -0.34 39.05
CA GLU A 286 26.64 -1.32 39.20
C GLU A 286 25.57 -1.18 38.09
N ASP A 287 25.57 -0.09 37.32
CA ASP A 287 24.69 0.13 36.17
C ASP A 287 24.95 -0.89 35.04
N GLU A 288 23.88 -1.49 34.51
CA GLU A 288 23.95 -2.50 33.46
C GLU A 288 24.58 -1.98 32.17
N THR A 289 24.33 -0.71 31.83
CA THR A 289 24.89 -0.07 30.63
C THR A 289 26.40 0.03 30.77
N TYR A 290 26.89 0.44 31.93
CA TYR A 290 28.32 0.59 32.18
C TYR A 290 29.05 -0.77 32.22
N GLN A 291 28.42 -1.80 32.79
CA GLN A 291 28.95 -3.16 32.76
C GLN A 291 29.08 -3.67 31.33
N THR A 292 28.05 -3.45 30.52
CA THR A 292 28.04 -3.81 29.09
C THR A 292 29.17 -3.09 28.33
N ILE A 293 29.28 -1.77 28.51
CA ILE A 293 30.36 -0.96 27.89
C ILE A 293 31.74 -1.50 28.28
N SER A 294 31.93 -1.92 29.54
CA SER A 294 33.20 -2.42 30.06
C SER A 294 33.63 -3.76 29.43
N GLU A 295 32.68 -4.54 28.92
CA GLU A 295 32.92 -5.85 28.29
C GLU A 295 33.08 -5.76 26.76
N ILE A 296 32.63 -4.67 26.14
CA ILE A 296 32.69 -4.48 24.69
C ILE A 296 34.12 -4.15 24.25
N TYR A 297 34.71 -5.04 23.45
CA TYR A 297 36.01 -4.80 22.81
C TYR A 297 35.91 -3.95 21.54
N ASN A 298 34.81 -4.08 20.79
CA ASN A 298 34.54 -3.37 19.54
C ASN A 298 33.08 -2.96 19.46
N CYS A 299 32.79 -1.66 19.62
CA CYS A 299 31.42 -1.15 19.61
C CYS A 299 30.71 -1.32 18.25
N ASP A 300 31.44 -1.19 17.13
CA ASP A 300 30.82 -1.26 15.80
C ASP A 300 30.34 -2.70 15.51
N GLU A 301 31.15 -3.69 15.86
CA GLU A 301 30.79 -5.12 15.72
C GLU A 301 29.63 -5.50 16.65
N TYR A 302 29.64 -5.01 17.89
CA TYR A 302 28.53 -5.18 18.84
C TYR A 302 27.20 -4.62 18.30
N PHE A 303 27.21 -3.43 17.69
CA PHE A 303 25.98 -2.85 17.12
C PHE A 303 25.51 -3.56 15.85
N GLU A 304 26.42 -4.08 15.01
CA GLU A 304 26.03 -4.88 13.84
C GLU A 304 25.41 -6.23 14.25
N ASP A 305 25.94 -6.89 15.27
CA ASP A 305 25.37 -8.13 15.79
C ASP A 305 23.96 -7.90 16.37
N LEU A 306 23.79 -6.88 17.23
CA LEU A 306 22.48 -6.48 17.74
C LEU A 306 21.49 -6.11 16.64
N ARG A 307 21.96 -5.43 15.60
CA ARG A 307 21.13 -5.07 14.45
C ARG A 307 20.59 -6.32 13.76
N SER A 308 21.46 -7.32 13.54
CA SER A 308 21.06 -8.60 12.96
C SER A 308 19.97 -9.27 13.80
N ASP A 309 20.13 -9.31 15.12
CA ASP A 309 19.14 -9.91 16.03
C ASP A 309 17.80 -9.16 16.01
N PHE A 310 17.84 -7.83 16.04
CA PHE A 310 16.65 -6.99 15.95
C PHE A 310 15.95 -7.10 14.58
N GLU A 311 16.68 -7.25 13.47
CA GLU A 311 16.07 -7.48 12.16
C GLU A 311 15.35 -8.85 12.10
N VAL A 312 15.88 -9.87 12.77
CA VAL A 312 15.20 -11.17 12.92
C VAL A 312 13.94 -11.02 13.77
N GLU A 313 14.02 -10.37 14.93
CA GLU A 313 12.86 -10.12 15.79
C GLU A 313 11.76 -9.34 15.06
N LYS A 314 12.14 -8.27 14.35
CA LYS A 314 11.22 -7.46 13.53
C LYS A 314 10.49 -8.33 12.49
N ARG A 315 11.19 -9.29 11.87
CA ARG A 315 10.58 -10.20 10.89
C ARG A 315 9.54 -11.12 11.56
N ILE A 316 9.89 -11.73 12.69
CA ILE A 316 8.99 -12.60 13.46
C ILE A 316 7.71 -11.85 13.87
N LEU A 317 7.86 -10.65 14.45
CA LEU A 317 6.71 -9.82 14.85
C LEU A 317 5.87 -9.37 13.66
N SER A 318 6.50 -9.08 12.52
CA SER A 318 5.77 -8.72 11.30
C SER A 318 4.90 -9.88 10.79
N ASP A 319 5.41 -11.12 10.87
CA ASP A 319 4.67 -12.33 10.51
C ASP A 319 3.52 -12.63 11.50
N GLU A 320 3.76 -12.45 12.81
CA GLU A 320 2.74 -12.58 13.84
C GLU A 320 1.59 -11.59 13.64
N LEU A 321 1.91 -10.31 13.41
CA LEU A 321 0.93 -9.27 13.10
C LEU A 321 0.12 -9.59 11.83
N LYS A 322 0.77 -10.16 10.82
CA LYS A 322 0.11 -10.61 9.57
C LYS A 322 -0.89 -11.73 9.85
N ASN A 323 -0.51 -12.74 10.63
CA ASN A 323 -1.40 -13.85 11.01
C ASN A 323 -2.60 -13.36 11.84
N LEU A 324 -2.36 -12.46 12.79
CA LEU A 324 -3.44 -11.90 13.61
C LEU A 324 -4.42 -11.03 12.78
N LYS A 325 -3.90 -10.28 11.79
CA LYS A 325 -4.74 -9.55 10.83
C LYS A 325 -5.57 -10.50 9.96
N ILE A 326 -5.05 -11.69 9.64
CA ILE A 326 -5.79 -12.74 8.92
C ILE A 326 -6.94 -13.27 9.81
N GLU A 327 -6.66 -13.66 11.05
CA GLU A 327 -7.67 -14.16 12.00
C GLU A 327 -8.80 -13.15 12.24
N LEU A 328 -8.47 -11.86 12.31
CA LEU A 328 -9.44 -10.79 12.47
C LEU A 328 -10.25 -10.48 11.21
N GLY A 329 -9.96 -11.15 10.08
CA GLY A 329 -10.57 -10.89 8.77
C GLY A 329 -10.16 -9.55 8.15
N LEU A 330 -9.09 -8.94 8.64
CA LEU A 330 -8.57 -7.65 8.17
C LEU A 330 -7.68 -7.81 6.93
N VAL A 331 -7.14 -9.01 6.71
CA VAL A 331 -6.35 -9.39 5.53
C VAL A 331 -7.07 -10.53 4.83
N GLN A 332 -7.35 -10.33 3.53
CA GLN A 332 -7.94 -11.37 2.69
C GLN A 332 -6.93 -12.53 2.55
N THR A 333 -7.39 -13.76 2.74
CA THR A 333 -6.61 -14.99 2.47
C THR A 333 -7.08 -15.63 1.18
N LEU A 334 -6.23 -16.49 0.62
CA LEU A 334 -6.64 -17.31 -0.52
C LEU A 334 -7.70 -18.31 -0.03
N THR A 335 -8.77 -18.47 -0.80
CA THR A 335 -9.74 -19.54 -0.54
C THR A 335 -9.12 -20.92 -0.76
N PRO A 336 -9.74 -22.02 -0.29
CA PRO A 336 -9.23 -23.37 -0.56
C PRO A 336 -8.99 -23.63 -2.05
N HIS A 337 -9.91 -23.22 -2.93
CA HIS A 337 -9.75 -23.36 -4.39
C HIS A 337 -8.60 -22.50 -4.93
N GLN A 338 -8.45 -21.27 -4.43
CA GLN A 338 -7.33 -20.42 -4.82
C GLN A 338 -5.98 -20.96 -4.35
N ASN A 339 -5.91 -21.53 -3.14
CA ASN A 339 -4.71 -22.16 -2.60
C ASN A 339 -4.30 -23.39 -3.42
N GLU A 340 -5.27 -24.20 -3.84
CA GLU A 340 -5.01 -25.33 -4.74
C GLU A 340 -4.40 -24.85 -6.06
N VAL A 341 -5.04 -23.87 -6.71
CA VAL A 341 -4.54 -23.30 -7.97
C VAL A 341 -3.17 -22.63 -7.79
N TYR A 342 -2.98 -21.90 -6.70
CA TYR A 342 -1.70 -21.30 -6.32
C TYR A 342 -0.60 -22.36 -6.23
N ALA A 343 -0.82 -23.44 -5.46
CA ALA A 343 0.15 -24.51 -5.29
C ALA A 343 0.53 -25.16 -6.61
N GLN A 344 -0.44 -25.45 -7.48
CA GLN A 344 -0.19 -26.02 -8.81
C GLN A 344 0.65 -25.08 -9.70
N ILE A 345 0.40 -23.76 -9.63
CA ILE A 345 1.17 -22.78 -10.40
C ILE A 345 2.60 -22.69 -9.87
N ILE A 346 2.79 -22.65 -8.54
CA ILE A 346 4.14 -22.61 -7.95
C ILE A 346 4.93 -23.87 -8.31
N GLU A 347 4.35 -25.06 -8.15
CA GLU A 347 4.98 -26.32 -8.55
C GLU A 347 5.36 -26.30 -10.04
N LYS A 348 4.48 -25.76 -10.89
CA LYS A 348 4.76 -25.63 -12.31
C LYS A 348 5.92 -24.67 -12.58
N ILE A 349 5.93 -23.51 -11.94
CA ILE A 349 7.01 -22.52 -12.05
C ILE A 349 8.34 -23.16 -11.63
N GLU A 350 8.40 -23.81 -10.47
CA GLU A 350 9.59 -24.51 -9.99
C GLU A 350 10.05 -25.59 -10.99
N SER A 351 9.11 -26.37 -11.56
CA SER A 351 9.45 -27.38 -12.56
C SER A 351 10.11 -26.81 -13.82
N ILE A 352 9.70 -25.61 -14.26
CA ILE A 352 10.28 -24.92 -15.42
C ILE A 352 11.72 -24.49 -15.14
N PHE A 353 12.01 -24.06 -13.91
CA PHE A 353 13.38 -23.71 -13.52
C PHE A 353 14.31 -24.93 -13.41
N ASN A 354 13.74 -26.11 -13.16
CA ASN A 354 14.47 -27.36 -12.98
C ASN A 354 14.64 -28.19 -14.26
N GLN A 355 13.88 -27.93 -15.34
CA GLN A 355 13.91 -28.72 -16.59
C GLN A 355 14.25 -27.87 -17.83
N ASP A 356 15.19 -28.34 -18.66
CA ASP A 356 15.67 -27.66 -19.88
C ASP A 356 14.72 -27.75 -21.11
N ASN A 357 13.49 -28.27 -20.95
CA ASN A 357 12.58 -28.46 -22.09
C ASN A 357 11.84 -27.17 -22.49
N ASN A 358 11.79 -26.91 -23.80
CA ASN A 358 11.51 -25.58 -24.36
C ASN A 358 10.01 -25.28 -24.60
N ASP A 359 9.11 -26.25 -24.44
CA ASP A 359 7.68 -26.08 -24.80
C ASP A 359 6.75 -25.83 -23.59
N ASP A 360 7.25 -25.98 -22.36
CA ASP A 360 6.40 -25.98 -21.15
C ASP A 360 6.47 -24.69 -20.32
N LYS A 361 6.90 -23.59 -20.95
CA LYS A 361 7.25 -22.31 -20.30
C LYS A 361 6.08 -21.33 -20.16
N ILE A 362 4.91 -21.69 -20.68
CA ILE A 362 3.75 -20.82 -20.75
C ILE A 362 2.64 -21.39 -19.87
N ILE A 363 2.20 -20.58 -18.91
CA ILE A 363 1.15 -20.87 -17.95
C ILE A 363 0.01 -19.87 -18.17
N SER A 364 -1.24 -20.31 -18.00
CA SER A 364 -2.39 -19.41 -18.01
C SER A 364 -3.29 -19.61 -16.80
N ILE A 365 -3.74 -18.50 -16.23
CA ILE A 365 -4.81 -18.43 -15.24
C ILE A 365 -6.04 -17.81 -15.91
N SER A 366 -7.14 -18.54 -15.90
CA SER A 366 -8.45 -18.06 -16.32
C SER A 366 -9.35 -17.84 -15.12
N GLY A 367 -10.18 -16.80 -15.17
CA GLY A 367 -11.17 -16.57 -14.13
C GLY A 367 -12.10 -15.42 -14.47
N SER A 368 -13.38 -15.53 -14.12
CA SER A 368 -14.35 -14.45 -14.33
C SER A 368 -14.10 -13.25 -13.40
N ALA A 369 -14.87 -12.18 -13.54
CA ALA A 369 -14.86 -11.09 -12.58
C ALA A 369 -15.24 -11.63 -11.18
N GLY A 370 -14.58 -11.13 -10.13
CA GLY A 370 -14.88 -11.48 -8.73
C GLY A 370 -14.16 -12.71 -8.15
N VAL A 371 -13.46 -13.52 -8.96
CA VAL A 371 -12.76 -14.75 -8.47
C VAL A 371 -11.37 -14.48 -7.86
N GLY A 372 -11.02 -13.22 -7.61
CA GLY A 372 -9.76 -12.85 -6.95
C GLY A 372 -8.47 -13.01 -7.77
N LYS A 373 -8.52 -12.93 -9.12
CA LYS A 373 -7.32 -13.02 -9.99
C LYS A 373 -6.16 -12.13 -9.55
N THR A 374 -6.41 -10.83 -9.34
CA THR A 374 -5.40 -9.86 -8.90
C THR A 374 -4.79 -10.26 -7.56
N PHE A 375 -5.61 -10.75 -6.64
CA PHE A 375 -5.15 -11.20 -5.33
C PHE A 375 -4.25 -12.44 -5.44
N LEU A 376 -4.58 -13.40 -6.31
CA LEU A 376 -3.72 -14.54 -6.61
C LEU A 376 -2.38 -14.10 -7.24
N ILE A 377 -2.41 -13.15 -8.20
CA ILE A 377 -1.18 -12.58 -8.78
C ILE A 377 -0.27 -12.01 -7.67
N ILE A 378 -0.83 -11.26 -6.74
CA ILE A 378 -0.10 -10.67 -5.60
C ILE A 378 0.59 -11.76 -4.77
N LYS A 379 -0.10 -12.85 -4.44
CA LYS A 379 0.50 -13.98 -3.69
C LYS A 379 1.59 -14.70 -4.45
N ILE A 380 1.45 -14.86 -5.77
CA ILE A 380 2.51 -15.41 -6.62
C ILE A 380 3.73 -14.46 -6.61
N ILE A 381 3.52 -13.15 -6.71
CA ILE A 381 4.60 -12.15 -6.67
C ILE A 381 5.34 -12.17 -5.32
N GLU A 382 4.62 -12.26 -4.20
CA GLU A 382 5.21 -12.40 -2.85
C GLU A 382 6.18 -13.59 -2.81
N TYR A 383 5.72 -14.77 -3.21
CA TYR A 383 6.57 -15.97 -3.26
C TYR A 383 7.79 -15.83 -4.18
N LEU A 384 7.61 -15.29 -5.39
CA LEU A 384 8.70 -15.12 -6.34
C LEU A 384 9.77 -14.17 -5.78
N LYS A 385 9.35 -13.09 -5.10
CA LYS A 385 10.23 -12.12 -4.47
C LYS A 385 11.00 -12.73 -3.29
N GLU A 386 10.32 -13.48 -2.42
CA GLU A 386 10.93 -14.20 -1.29
C GLU A 386 12.00 -15.20 -1.74
N ASN A 387 11.81 -15.81 -2.92
CA ASN A 387 12.75 -16.76 -3.52
C ASN A 387 13.80 -16.10 -4.45
N ASN A 388 13.92 -14.77 -4.45
CA ASN A 388 14.86 -14.00 -5.29
C ASN A 388 14.72 -14.28 -6.81
N ILE A 389 13.52 -14.60 -7.27
CA ILE A 389 13.22 -14.81 -8.70
C ILE A 389 12.88 -13.46 -9.33
N THR A 390 13.59 -13.06 -10.39
CA THR A 390 13.32 -11.78 -11.05
C THR A 390 11.99 -11.83 -11.80
N LEU A 391 11.16 -10.80 -11.64
CA LEU A 391 9.85 -10.77 -12.28
C LEU A 391 9.51 -9.38 -12.83
N VAL A 392 8.72 -9.37 -13.90
CA VAL A 392 8.12 -8.16 -14.47
C VAL A 392 6.63 -8.37 -14.64
N VAL A 393 5.83 -7.40 -14.20
CA VAL A 393 4.38 -7.40 -14.40
C VAL A 393 4.04 -6.51 -15.58
N THR A 394 3.25 -7.03 -16.50
CA THR A 394 2.84 -6.31 -17.69
C THR A 394 1.35 -6.41 -17.94
N THR A 395 0.85 -5.42 -18.67
CA THR A 395 -0.53 -5.39 -19.14
C THR A 395 -0.57 -4.90 -20.60
N PRO A 396 -1.60 -5.27 -21.38
CA PRO A 396 -1.76 -4.78 -22.75
C PRO A 396 -2.05 -3.28 -22.83
N THR A 397 -2.64 -2.68 -21.77
CA THR A 397 -3.07 -1.28 -21.76
C THR A 397 -2.54 -0.52 -20.55
N HIS A 398 -2.25 0.78 -20.73
CA HIS A 398 -1.78 1.63 -19.63
C HIS A 398 -2.80 1.76 -18.49
N LYS A 399 -4.10 1.69 -18.78
CA LYS A 399 -5.14 1.78 -17.74
C LYS A 399 -5.13 0.56 -16.83
N ALA A 400 -5.03 -0.65 -17.41
CA ALA A 400 -4.86 -1.87 -16.64
C ALA A 400 -3.51 -1.85 -15.88
N LEU A 401 -2.46 -1.27 -16.47
CA LEU A 401 -1.18 -1.09 -15.77
C LEU A 401 -1.35 -0.26 -14.50
N SER A 402 -2.02 0.88 -14.56
CA SER A 402 -2.28 1.70 -13.36
C SER A 402 -3.08 0.95 -12.29
N VAL A 403 -4.04 0.10 -12.68
CA VAL A 403 -4.84 -0.70 -11.73
C VAL A 403 -3.97 -1.74 -11.02
N ILE A 404 -3.15 -2.50 -11.74
CA ILE A 404 -2.29 -3.51 -11.12
C ILE A 404 -1.17 -2.85 -10.29
N THR A 405 -0.55 -1.76 -10.76
CA THR A 405 0.46 -1.01 -10.00
C THR A 405 -0.11 -0.45 -8.70
N ASN A 406 -1.30 0.16 -8.73
CA ASN A 406 -1.97 0.62 -7.50
C ASN A 406 -2.32 -0.55 -6.57
N SER A 407 -2.65 -1.71 -7.12
CA SER A 407 -2.89 -2.91 -6.32
C SER A 407 -1.60 -3.37 -5.64
N LEU A 408 -0.47 -3.43 -6.34
CA LEU A 408 0.83 -3.79 -5.74
C LEU A 408 1.20 -2.85 -4.58
N HIS A 409 1.07 -1.54 -4.76
CA HIS A 409 1.30 -0.57 -3.68
C HIS A 409 0.34 -0.74 -2.50
N LYS A 410 -0.93 -1.11 -2.74
CA LYS A 410 -1.89 -1.36 -1.66
C LYS A 410 -1.48 -2.54 -0.77
N TYR A 411 -0.75 -3.51 -1.31
CA TYR A 411 -0.24 -4.68 -0.58
C TYR A 411 1.23 -4.53 -0.18
N ASP A 412 1.77 -3.30 -0.16
CA ASP A 412 3.15 -2.98 0.21
C ASP A 412 4.21 -3.76 -0.61
N ILE A 413 3.86 -4.12 -1.85
CA ILE A 413 4.77 -4.77 -2.80
C ILE A 413 5.47 -3.69 -3.63
N ASP A 414 6.60 -3.20 -3.11
CA ASP A 414 7.46 -2.25 -3.81
C ASP A 414 8.62 -2.95 -4.56
N ASN A 415 9.29 -2.19 -5.42
CA ASN A 415 10.44 -2.59 -6.26
C ASN A 415 10.15 -3.68 -7.30
N ILE A 416 8.89 -3.82 -7.72
CA ILE A 416 8.52 -4.65 -8.86
C ILE A 416 8.41 -3.78 -10.11
N GLU A 417 9.08 -4.20 -11.18
CA GLU A 417 8.99 -3.48 -12.44
C GLU A 417 7.62 -3.73 -13.10
N THR A 418 6.87 -2.65 -13.32
CA THR A 418 5.59 -2.68 -14.05
C THR A 418 5.67 -1.85 -15.32
N LYS A 419 5.39 -2.45 -16.48
CA LYS A 419 5.34 -1.73 -17.78
C LYS A 419 4.31 -2.36 -18.72
N THR A 420 3.91 -1.67 -19.79
CA THR A 420 3.03 -2.32 -20.78
C THR A 420 3.76 -3.42 -21.53
N LEU A 421 3.03 -4.45 -21.98
CA LEU A 421 3.63 -5.56 -22.71
C LEU A 421 4.37 -5.08 -23.98
N HIS A 422 3.81 -4.08 -24.67
CA HIS A 422 4.45 -3.44 -25.82
C HIS A 422 5.82 -2.81 -25.47
N SER A 423 5.93 -2.18 -24.30
CA SER A 423 7.18 -1.59 -23.81
C SER A 423 8.18 -2.66 -23.40
N PHE A 424 7.74 -3.72 -22.71
CA PHE A 424 8.61 -4.85 -22.34
C PHE A 424 9.20 -5.54 -23.57
N LEU A 425 8.37 -5.84 -24.56
CA LEU A 425 8.76 -6.45 -25.83
C LEU A 425 9.50 -5.49 -26.79
N GLN A 426 9.73 -4.23 -26.37
CA GLN A 426 10.43 -3.20 -27.14
C GLN A 426 9.90 -3.09 -28.57
N LEU A 427 8.57 -3.10 -28.71
CA LEU A 427 7.94 -3.05 -30.02
C LEU A 427 8.04 -1.63 -30.56
N LYS A 428 8.77 -1.48 -31.67
CA LYS A 428 8.75 -0.26 -32.46
C LYS A 428 7.61 -0.30 -33.46
N VAL A 429 7.01 0.87 -33.66
CA VAL A 429 6.09 1.08 -34.76
C VAL A 429 6.91 1.21 -36.04
N ALA A 430 6.79 0.24 -36.94
CA ALA A 430 7.25 0.33 -38.31
C ALA A 430 6.08 0.69 -39.22
N ILE A 431 6.36 1.41 -40.31
CA ILE A 431 5.34 1.73 -41.30
C ILE A 431 5.49 0.76 -42.47
N ASN A 432 4.40 0.08 -42.83
CA ASN A 432 4.35 -0.71 -44.05
C ASN A 432 4.44 0.23 -45.26
N GLU A 433 5.47 0.07 -46.08
CA GLU A 433 5.76 0.97 -47.20
C GLU A 433 4.65 0.98 -48.27
N THR A 434 3.89 -0.11 -48.38
CA THR A 434 2.87 -0.30 -49.41
C THR A 434 1.49 0.16 -48.94
N THR A 435 1.12 -0.18 -47.71
CA THR A 435 -0.22 0.14 -47.18
C THR A 435 -0.25 1.41 -46.34
N GLY A 436 0.91 1.86 -45.85
CA GLY A 436 1.02 2.93 -44.86
C GLY A 436 0.61 2.53 -43.45
N ALA A 437 0.22 1.27 -43.24
CA ALA A 437 -0.23 0.80 -41.93
C ALA A 437 0.94 0.77 -40.94
N LYS A 438 0.69 1.22 -39.70
CA LYS A 438 1.57 0.96 -38.57
C LYS A 438 1.54 -0.53 -38.25
N VAL A 439 2.71 -1.15 -38.26
CA VAL A 439 2.92 -2.54 -37.85
C VAL A 439 3.94 -2.56 -36.72
N PHE A 440 3.73 -3.40 -35.72
CA PHE A 440 4.70 -3.55 -34.65
C PHE A 440 5.81 -4.51 -35.09
N LYS A 441 7.06 -4.17 -34.75
CA LYS A 441 8.22 -5.04 -34.91
C LYS A 441 9.08 -4.94 -33.67
N ILE A 442 9.76 -6.02 -33.31
CA ILE A 442 10.79 -5.97 -32.26
C ILE A 442 11.90 -5.02 -32.72
N ASP A 443 12.36 -4.15 -31.82
CA ASP A 443 13.52 -3.31 -32.09
C ASP A 443 14.83 -4.03 -31.82
N GLU A 444 15.33 -4.76 -32.82
CA GLU A 444 16.62 -5.48 -32.74
C GLU A 444 17.85 -4.59 -32.48
N ASN A 445 17.73 -3.27 -32.69
CA ASN A 445 18.82 -2.32 -32.49
C ASN A 445 18.82 -1.69 -31.08
N ASN A 446 17.79 -1.96 -30.26
CA ASN A 446 17.75 -1.45 -28.90
C ASN A 446 18.76 -2.22 -28.04
N LYS A 447 19.61 -1.47 -27.32
CA LYS A 447 20.66 -2.03 -26.45
C LYS A 447 20.11 -2.51 -25.11
N GLU A 448 18.89 -2.13 -24.74
CA GLU A 448 18.24 -2.63 -23.54
C GLU A 448 17.94 -4.12 -23.69
N GLN A 449 18.48 -4.95 -22.79
CA GLN A 449 18.14 -6.37 -22.73
C GLN A 449 17.08 -6.57 -21.65
N ASN A 450 15.81 -6.25 -21.97
CA ASN A 450 14.70 -6.62 -21.09
C ASN A 450 14.67 -8.15 -20.98
N SER A 451 15.04 -8.66 -19.82
CA SER A 451 15.03 -10.08 -19.48
C SER A 451 14.51 -10.26 -18.07
N THR A 452 13.85 -11.38 -17.83
CA THR A 452 13.25 -11.70 -16.54
C THR A 452 13.08 -13.20 -16.42
N ASP A 453 13.10 -13.71 -15.20
CA ASP A 453 12.80 -15.11 -14.95
C ASP A 453 11.31 -15.38 -15.18
N VAL A 454 10.42 -14.54 -14.62
CA VAL A 454 8.96 -14.69 -14.76
C VAL A 454 8.33 -13.40 -15.31
N LEU A 455 7.68 -13.51 -16.47
CA LEU A 455 6.86 -12.44 -17.03
C LEU A 455 5.38 -12.69 -16.70
N ILE A 456 4.77 -11.82 -15.90
CA ILE A 456 3.33 -11.86 -15.62
C ILE A 456 2.62 -10.92 -16.60
N ILE A 457 1.58 -11.40 -17.28
CA ILE A 457 0.78 -10.64 -18.24
C ILE A 457 -0.68 -10.66 -17.79
N ASP A 458 -1.12 -9.59 -17.13
CA ASP A 458 -2.52 -9.41 -16.71
C ASP A 458 -3.37 -8.82 -17.85
N GLU A 459 -4.70 -8.99 -17.77
CA GLU A 459 -5.67 -8.73 -18.85
C GLU A 459 -5.31 -9.44 -20.17
N SER A 460 -4.93 -10.72 -20.08
CA SER A 460 -4.52 -11.55 -21.22
C SER A 460 -5.61 -11.74 -22.29
N SER A 461 -6.87 -11.45 -21.95
CA SER A 461 -8.02 -11.44 -22.87
C SER A 461 -7.82 -10.50 -24.05
N MET A 462 -7.03 -9.44 -23.90
CA MET A 462 -6.73 -8.46 -24.95
C MET A 462 -5.54 -8.83 -25.85
N ILE A 463 -4.84 -9.91 -25.54
CA ILE A 463 -3.61 -10.30 -26.26
C ILE A 463 -3.98 -11.05 -27.55
N GLY A 464 -3.73 -10.40 -28.68
CA GLY A 464 -3.88 -10.99 -30.01
C GLY A 464 -2.70 -11.90 -30.41
N ASN A 465 -2.87 -12.60 -31.52
CA ASN A 465 -1.88 -13.55 -32.05
C ASN A 465 -0.49 -12.90 -32.30
N ASP A 466 -0.45 -11.64 -32.75
CA ASP A 466 0.81 -10.92 -33.01
C ASP A 466 1.62 -10.71 -31.72
N LEU A 467 0.97 -10.24 -30.64
CA LEU A 467 1.62 -10.04 -29.34
C LEU A 467 2.04 -11.37 -28.74
N PHE A 468 1.20 -12.40 -28.85
CA PHE A 468 1.54 -13.74 -28.39
C PHE A 468 2.75 -14.32 -29.12
N TYR A 469 2.86 -14.09 -30.44
CA TYR A 469 4.03 -14.45 -31.23
C TYR A 469 5.30 -13.77 -30.70
N PHE A 470 5.26 -12.46 -30.42
CA PHE A 470 6.43 -11.75 -29.89
C PHE A 470 6.84 -12.24 -28.49
N VAL A 471 5.88 -12.61 -27.63
CA VAL A 471 6.18 -13.24 -26.34
C VAL A 471 6.92 -14.57 -26.53
N LYS A 472 6.43 -15.42 -27.46
CA LYS A 472 7.12 -16.68 -27.80
C LYS A 472 8.53 -16.44 -28.33
N GLU A 473 8.75 -15.41 -29.13
CA GLU A 473 10.09 -15.06 -29.62
C GLU A 473 11.03 -14.67 -28.46
N TYR A 474 10.54 -13.94 -27.45
CA TYR A 474 11.35 -13.61 -26.26
C TYR A 474 11.68 -14.86 -25.43
N ILE A 475 10.76 -15.83 -25.32
CA ILE A 475 11.05 -17.14 -24.70
C ILE A 475 12.14 -17.88 -25.50
N ARG A 476 12.02 -17.94 -26.84
CA ARG A 476 13.01 -18.61 -27.72
C ARG A 476 14.39 -17.96 -27.62
N GLN A 477 14.45 -16.65 -27.40
CA GLN A 477 15.69 -15.90 -27.19
C GLN A 477 16.29 -16.08 -25.78
N GLY A 478 15.63 -16.82 -24.88
CA GLY A 478 16.06 -16.99 -23.49
C GLY A 478 15.92 -15.73 -22.62
N LYS A 479 15.18 -14.71 -23.09
CA LYS A 479 14.93 -13.48 -22.34
C LYS A 479 13.86 -13.64 -21.27
N ILE A 480 12.97 -14.62 -21.45
CA ILE A 480 11.94 -14.99 -20.49
C ILE A 480 12.06 -16.48 -20.23
N LYS A 481 12.13 -16.89 -18.95
CA LYS A 481 12.16 -18.32 -18.60
C LYS A 481 10.75 -18.90 -18.45
N ALA A 482 9.83 -18.18 -17.80
CA ALA A 482 8.43 -18.54 -17.68
C ALA A 482 7.49 -17.34 -17.93
N VAL A 483 6.33 -17.60 -18.51
CA VAL A 483 5.27 -16.60 -18.72
C VAL A 483 4.00 -17.04 -18.02
N LEU A 484 3.41 -16.14 -17.23
CA LEU A 484 2.12 -16.32 -16.59
C LEU A 484 1.10 -15.35 -17.19
N PHE A 485 0.20 -15.88 -18.03
CA PHE A 485 -0.93 -15.11 -18.55
C PHE A 485 -2.10 -15.15 -17.58
N VAL A 486 -2.68 -14.01 -17.24
CA VAL A 486 -3.86 -13.94 -16.37
C VAL A 486 -4.95 -13.13 -17.05
N GLY A 487 -6.17 -13.68 -17.10
CA GLY A 487 -7.27 -12.98 -17.76
C GLY A 487 -8.64 -13.59 -17.55
N ASP A 488 -9.62 -12.91 -18.10
CA ASP A 488 -11.02 -13.32 -18.08
C ASP A 488 -11.44 -13.78 -19.49
N PRO A 489 -11.74 -15.09 -19.68
CA PRO A 489 -12.06 -15.64 -21.00
C PRO A 489 -13.42 -15.17 -21.52
N TYR A 490 -14.27 -14.54 -20.69
CA TYR A 490 -15.60 -14.06 -21.06
C TYR A 490 -15.63 -12.57 -21.44
N GLN A 491 -14.50 -11.87 -21.27
CA GLN A 491 -14.33 -10.54 -21.80
C GLN A 491 -14.28 -10.54 -23.35
N LEU A 492 -14.21 -9.35 -23.95
CA LEU A 492 -14.12 -9.19 -25.40
C LEU A 492 -12.74 -9.68 -25.89
N PRO A 493 -12.70 -10.47 -26.97
CA PRO A 493 -11.44 -10.89 -27.57
C PRO A 493 -10.70 -9.71 -28.21
N PRO A 494 -9.42 -9.91 -28.59
CA PRO A 494 -8.66 -8.91 -29.32
C PRO A 494 -9.39 -8.47 -30.59
N VAL A 495 -9.33 -7.17 -30.91
CA VAL A 495 -9.97 -6.61 -32.09
C VAL A 495 -9.44 -7.32 -33.34
N ASN A 496 -10.35 -7.83 -34.19
CA ASN A 496 -10.07 -8.62 -35.39
C ASN A 496 -9.60 -10.08 -35.15
N SER A 497 -9.82 -10.65 -33.97
CA SER A 497 -9.65 -12.09 -33.71
C SER A 497 -10.95 -12.67 -33.15
N GLU A 498 -11.37 -13.83 -33.65
CA GLU A 498 -12.56 -14.53 -33.14
C GLU A 498 -12.25 -15.30 -31.85
N GLU A 499 -11.02 -15.81 -31.70
CA GLU A 499 -10.59 -16.58 -30.52
C GLU A 499 -9.27 -16.05 -29.95
N ASN A 500 -9.11 -16.23 -28.64
CA ASN A 500 -7.87 -15.95 -27.91
C ASN A 500 -7.24 -17.28 -27.49
N CYS A 501 -6.13 -17.63 -28.14
CA CYS A 501 -5.45 -18.92 -27.94
C CYS A 501 -4.83 -19.10 -26.55
N ILE A 502 -4.70 -18.04 -25.75
CA ILE A 502 -4.13 -18.10 -24.40
C ILE A 502 -5.01 -18.92 -23.45
N PHE A 503 -6.33 -18.92 -23.67
CA PHE A 503 -7.27 -19.70 -22.86
C PHE A 503 -7.47 -21.13 -23.37
N ASN A 504 -6.67 -21.57 -24.34
CA ASN A 504 -6.66 -22.93 -24.88
C ASN A 504 -5.28 -23.61 -24.71
N LEU A 505 -4.46 -23.09 -23.77
CA LEU A 505 -3.13 -23.64 -23.48
C LEU A 505 -3.22 -24.87 -22.57
N ASP A 506 -2.23 -25.77 -22.69
CA ASP A 506 -2.20 -27.01 -21.90
C ASP A 506 -2.07 -26.75 -20.39
N ASN A 507 -1.26 -25.76 -19.99
CA ASN A 507 -1.09 -25.35 -18.59
C ASN A 507 -2.11 -24.26 -18.18
N LEU A 508 -3.40 -24.54 -18.40
CA LEU A 508 -4.49 -23.65 -18.01
C LEU A 508 -5.04 -24.02 -16.63
N TYR A 509 -4.97 -23.08 -15.70
CA TYR A 509 -5.57 -23.17 -14.38
C TYR A 509 -6.79 -22.25 -14.30
N SER A 510 -7.89 -22.72 -13.72
CA SER A 510 -9.15 -21.97 -13.67
C SER A 510 -9.58 -21.64 -12.24
N LEU A 511 -9.78 -20.36 -11.97
CA LEU A 511 -10.41 -19.86 -10.76
C LEU A 511 -11.94 -19.87 -10.91
N LYS A 512 -12.62 -20.67 -10.10
CA LYS A 512 -14.07 -20.91 -10.19
C LYS A 512 -14.85 -20.26 -9.06
N GLU A 513 -14.28 -20.25 -7.86
CA GLU A 513 -14.88 -19.68 -6.66
C GLU A 513 -14.92 -18.15 -6.72
N ILE A 514 -16.03 -17.55 -6.32
CA ILE A 514 -16.21 -16.09 -6.27
C ILE A 514 -15.90 -15.64 -4.85
N ILE A 515 -14.99 -14.67 -4.71
CA ILE A 515 -14.26 -14.41 -3.44
C ILE A 515 -14.41 -12.95 -3.00
N ARG A 516 -15.17 -12.17 -3.77
CA ARG A 516 -15.52 -10.81 -3.36
C ARG A 516 -16.32 -10.92 -2.06
N GLN A 517 -16.05 -10.03 -1.09
CA GLN A 517 -16.72 -9.93 0.23
C GLN A 517 -18.24 -9.68 0.19
N LYS A 518 -18.89 -9.95 -0.94
CA LYS A 518 -20.34 -9.88 -1.16
C LYS A 518 -20.71 -10.98 -2.14
N GLU A 519 -20.90 -12.21 -1.67
CA GLU A 519 -21.75 -13.18 -2.39
C GLU A 519 -23.10 -12.54 -2.76
N ASP A 520 -23.56 -11.55 -1.99
CA ASP A 520 -24.77 -10.75 -2.23
C ASP A 520 -24.64 -9.61 -3.25
N SER A 521 -23.52 -9.47 -3.97
CA SER A 521 -23.44 -8.43 -5.00
C SER A 521 -24.30 -8.83 -6.20
N TYR A 522 -25.47 -8.22 -6.34
CA TYR A 522 -26.35 -8.42 -7.49
C TYR A 522 -25.63 -8.23 -8.86
N ILE A 523 -24.58 -7.41 -8.91
CA ILE A 523 -23.71 -7.24 -10.09
C ILE A 523 -23.08 -8.57 -10.50
N ILE A 524 -22.58 -9.34 -9.52
CA ILE A 524 -21.98 -10.66 -9.74
C ILE A 524 -23.06 -11.65 -10.19
N ASN A 525 -24.27 -11.60 -9.62
CA ASN A 525 -25.38 -12.45 -10.04
C ASN A 525 -25.72 -12.22 -11.53
N ILE A 526 -25.90 -10.96 -11.92
CA ILE A 526 -26.17 -10.58 -13.31
C ILE A 526 -25.00 -11.02 -14.22
N ALA A 527 -23.76 -10.71 -13.84
CA ALA A 527 -22.58 -11.10 -14.62
C ALA A 527 -22.47 -12.63 -14.78
N THR A 528 -22.81 -13.39 -13.73
CA THR A 528 -22.82 -14.86 -13.74
C THR A 528 -23.88 -15.39 -14.70
N ARG A 529 -25.11 -14.87 -14.66
CA ARG A 529 -26.17 -15.26 -15.62
C ARG A 529 -25.78 -14.99 -17.07
N ILE A 530 -25.17 -13.83 -17.35
CA ILE A 530 -24.68 -13.51 -18.70
C ILE A 530 -23.56 -14.47 -19.10
N ARG A 531 -22.62 -14.74 -18.18
CA ARG A 531 -21.51 -15.67 -18.39
C ARG A 531 -22.01 -17.08 -18.69
N ASP A 532 -22.98 -17.58 -17.93
CA ASP A 532 -23.52 -18.94 -18.11
C ASP A 532 -24.18 -19.08 -19.49
N CYS A 533 -24.86 -18.03 -19.97
CA CYS A 533 -25.35 -17.98 -21.36
C CYS A 533 -24.22 -18.05 -22.39
N ILE A 534 -23.09 -17.36 -22.16
CA ILE A 534 -21.91 -17.41 -23.04
C ILE A 534 -21.29 -18.82 -23.04
N ILE A 535 -21.16 -19.45 -21.86
CA ILE A 535 -20.60 -20.81 -21.70
C ILE A 535 -21.45 -21.83 -22.45
N HIS A 536 -22.77 -21.81 -22.22
CA HIS A 536 -23.69 -22.79 -22.81
C HIS A 536 -24.11 -22.44 -24.25
N LYS A 537 -23.61 -21.32 -24.79
CA LYS A 537 -24.03 -20.76 -26.09
C LYS A 537 -25.56 -20.60 -26.18
N ASP A 538 -26.20 -20.31 -25.05
CA ASP A 538 -27.64 -20.09 -24.94
C ASP A 538 -27.93 -18.59 -25.03
N PHE A 539 -28.34 -18.17 -26.22
CA PHE A 539 -28.75 -16.79 -26.50
C PHE A 539 -30.25 -16.75 -26.79
N SER A 540 -31.04 -17.34 -25.90
CA SER A 540 -32.51 -17.30 -25.93
C SER A 540 -33.07 -16.07 -25.21
N LEU A 541 -32.44 -15.67 -24.10
CA LEU A 541 -32.82 -14.48 -23.34
C LEU A 541 -32.65 -13.19 -24.15
N TYR A 542 -33.47 -12.17 -23.91
CA TYR A 542 -33.20 -10.83 -24.41
C TYR A 542 -32.28 -10.08 -23.44
N ILE A 543 -31.55 -9.05 -23.92
CA ILE A 543 -30.55 -8.31 -23.13
C ILE A 543 -31.19 -7.67 -21.88
N GLU A 544 -32.40 -7.16 -21.99
CA GLU A 544 -33.19 -6.61 -20.89
C GLU A 544 -33.61 -7.64 -19.83
N ASP A 545 -33.68 -8.93 -20.17
CA ASP A 545 -34.14 -9.98 -19.25
C ASP A 545 -33.17 -10.18 -18.08
N PHE A 546 -31.92 -9.76 -18.22
CA PHE A 546 -30.91 -9.78 -17.15
C PHE A 546 -31.15 -8.72 -16.06
N PHE A 547 -32.06 -7.77 -16.28
CA PHE A 547 -32.27 -6.61 -15.41
C PHE A 547 -33.72 -6.48 -14.92
N LYS A 548 -34.48 -7.58 -14.93
CA LYS A 548 -35.87 -7.63 -14.47
C LYS A 548 -36.01 -7.80 -12.95
N ASP A 549 -35.00 -8.35 -12.31
CA ASP A 549 -35.02 -8.59 -10.87
C ASP A 549 -34.81 -7.28 -10.10
N ASP A 550 -35.52 -7.12 -8.98
CA ASP A 550 -35.41 -5.92 -8.15
C ASP A 550 -34.22 -6.07 -7.19
N PHE A 551 -33.14 -5.36 -7.48
CA PHE A 551 -31.93 -5.36 -6.67
C PHE A 551 -31.65 -3.96 -6.11
N LYS A 552 -31.31 -3.89 -4.82
CA LYS A 552 -30.87 -2.66 -4.18
C LYS A 552 -29.57 -2.16 -4.83
N GLY A 553 -29.67 -1.10 -5.63
CA GLY A 553 -28.55 -0.48 -6.37
C GLY A 553 -28.66 -0.60 -7.90
N LEU A 554 -29.52 -1.49 -8.41
CA LEU A 554 -29.90 -1.52 -9.82
C LEU A 554 -31.04 -0.53 -10.07
N LYS A 555 -30.85 0.38 -11.03
CA LYS A 555 -31.94 1.23 -11.53
C LYS A 555 -32.14 1.05 -13.02
N VAL A 556 -33.37 0.81 -13.43
CA VAL A 556 -33.75 0.63 -14.83
C VAL A 556 -34.60 1.80 -15.28
N PHE A 557 -34.19 2.44 -16.36
CA PHE A 557 -34.81 3.63 -16.91
C PHE A 557 -35.41 3.32 -18.28
N ALA A 558 -36.66 3.68 -18.48
CA ALA A 558 -37.32 3.69 -19.79
C ALA A 558 -37.16 5.03 -20.53
N ASN A 559 -36.76 6.08 -19.80
CA ASN A 559 -36.62 7.44 -20.29
C ASN A 559 -35.17 7.93 -20.15
N GLU A 560 -34.61 8.48 -21.25
CA GLU A 560 -33.25 9.02 -21.29
C GLU A 560 -33.08 10.26 -20.38
N ASP A 561 -34.12 11.09 -20.22
CA ASP A 561 -34.07 12.27 -19.37
C ASP A 561 -33.91 11.88 -17.89
N GLU A 562 -34.63 10.87 -17.42
CA GLU A 562 -34.51 10.38 -16.04
C GLU A 562 -33.14 9.73 -15.79
N PHE A 563 -32.64 8.97 -16.78
CA PHE A 563 -31.30 8.37 -16.76
C PHE A 563 -30.22 9.45 -16.63
N LEU A 564 -30.29 10.50 -17.46
CA LEU A 564 -29.34 11.62 -17.44
C LEU A 564 -29.48 12.49 -16.18
N ASN A 565 -30.70 12.77 -15.72
CA ASN A 565 -30.92 13.51 -14.47
C ASN A 565 -30.29 12.76 -13.28
N THR A 566 -30.39 11.43 -13.26
CA THR A 566 -29.72 10.61 -12.25
C THR A 566 -28.19 10.72 -12.35
N PHE A 567 -27.64 10.64 -13.58
CA PHE A 567 -26.20 10.81 -13.80
C PHE A 567 -25.68 12.20 -13.35
N PHE A 568 -26.47 13.25 -13.56
CA PHE A 568 -26.14 14.63 -13.21
C PHE A 568 -26.51 15.04 -11.77
N THR A 569 -26.96 14.09 -10.94
CA THR A 569 -27.37 14.40 -9.56
C THR A 569 -26.16 14.76 -8.70
N ASN A 570 -26.23 15.92 -8.04
CA ASN A 570 -25.27 16.36 -7.02
C ASN A 570 -25.79 15.96 -5.64
N ASP A 571 -24.98 15.23 -4.88
CA ASP A 571 -25.31 14.81 -3.50
C ASP A 571 -24.25 15.37 -2.53
N SER A 572 -23.51 14.51 -1.83
CA SER A 572 -22.34 14.89 -1.03
C SER A 572 -21.16 15.41 -1.87
N GLU A 573 -21.18 15.13 -3.17
CA GLU A 573 -20.18 15.56 -4.14
C GLU A 573 -20.82 15.91 -5.49
N TYR A 574 -20.13 16.74 -6.28
CA TYR A 574 -20.58 17.12 -7.62
C TYR A 574 -20.58 15.92 -8.58
N TRP A 575 -21.56 15.84 -9.48
CA TRP A 575 -21.72 14.72 -10.40
C TRP A 575 -20.49 14.46 -11.28
N TYR A 576 -19.77 15.49 -11.68
CA TYR A 576 -18.56 15.40 -12.50
C TYR A 576 -17.30 15.04 -11.70
N SER A 577 -17.40 14.95 -10.37
CA SER A 577 -16.33 14.50 -9.47
C SER A 577 -16.51 13.05 -9.01
N LYS A 578 -17.72 12.49 -9.16
CA LYS A 578 -18.05 11.09 -8.86
C LYS A 578 -17.27 10.12 -9.76
N ASN A 579 -16.88 8.96 -9.22
CA ASN A 579 -16.28 7.87 -10.00
C ASN A 579 -17.34 7.10 -10.81
N GLN A 580 -17.89 7.74 -11.84
CA GLN A 580 -18.97 7.21 -12.67
C GLN A 580 -18.72 7.40 -14.17
N ILE A 581 -19.33 6.56 -15.00
CA ILE A 581 -19.21 6.67 -16.47
C ILE A 581 -20.45 6.16 -17.21
N ILE A 582 -20.75 6.78 -18.35
CA ILE A 582 -21.74 6.27 -19.30
C ILE A 582 -21.06 5.32 -20.31
N ALA A 583 -21.47 4.06 -20.32
CA ALA A 583 -21.03 3.02 -21.22
C ALA A 583 -22.03 2.81 -22.36
N ASP A 584 -21.55 2.85 -23.61
CA ASP A 584 -22.35 2.54 -24.80
C ASP A 584 -21.54 1.66 -25.77
N TYR A 585 -22.22 0.96 -26.67
CA TYR A 585 -21.59 0.14 -27.69
C TYR A 585 -20.90 0.96 -28.80
N THR A 586 -21.46 2.11 -29.19
CA THR A 586 -21.06 2.84 -30.40
C THR A 586 -20.35 4.15 -30.12
N ASN A 587 -19.34 4.48 -30.94
CA ASN A 587 -18.63 5.76 -30.83
C ASN A 587 -19.56 6.98 -31.01
N GLU A 588 -20.55 6.88 -31.91
CA GLU A 588 -21.53 7.95 -32.15
C GLU A 588 -22.33 8.30 -30.88
N SER A 589 -22.85 7.29 -30.16
CA SER A 589 -23.58 7.55 -28.91
C SER A 589 -22.67 8.08 -27.82
N VAL A 590 -21.45 7.56 -27.73
CA VAL A 590 -20.43 8.04 -26.77
C VAL A 590 -20.13 9.51 -27.00
N ASP A 591 -19.98 9.93 -28.26
CA ASP A 591 -19.73 11.32 -28.61
C ASP A 591 -20.95 12.19 -28.27
N ARG A 592 -22.18 11.70 -28.50
CA ARG A 592 -23.42 12.37 -28.07
C ARG A 592 -23.47 12.58 -26.55
N TYR A 593 -23.26 11.53 -25.77
CA TYR A 593 -23.29 11.62 -24.30
C TYR A 593 -22.18 12.52 -23.75
N ASN A 594 -20.98 12.44 -24.32
CA ASN A 594 -19.89 13.35 -23.96
C ASN A 594 -20.24 14.81 -24.25
N SER A 595 -20.91 15.11 -25.37
CA SER A 595 -21.40 16.46 -25.67
C SER A 595 -22.45 16.93 -24.65
N ILE A 596 -23.47 16.11 -24.37
CA ILE A 596 -24.54 16.44 -23.41
C ILE A 596 -23.94 16.70 -22.01
N ALA A 597 -23.11 15.78 -21.52
CA ALA A 597 -22.48 15.91 -20.21
C ALA A 597 -21.57 17.13 -20.13
N ARG A 598 -20.80 17.42 -21.19
CA ARG A 598 -19.95 18.62 -21.23
C ARG A 598 -20.77 19.91 -21.26
N GLU A 599 -21.84 19.98 -22.04
CA GLU A 599 -22.74 21.13 -22.05
C GLU A 599 -23.33 21.38 -20.67
N LYS A 600 -23.78 20.32 -19.98
CA LYS A 600 -24.27 20.39 -18.60
C LYS A 600 -23.18 20.87 -17.62
N TYR A 601 -21.96 20.33 -17.72
CA TYR A 601 -20.82 20.70 -16.87
C TYR A 601 -20.50 22.19 -16.94
N TRP A 602 -20.58 22.77 -18.14
CA TRP A 602 -20.34 24.18 -18.38
C TRP A 602 -21.54 25.06 -18.01
N ALA A 603 -22.76 24.59 -18.24
CA ALA A 603 -23.97 25.25 -17.80
C ALA A 603 -24.04 25.39 -16.26
N ASP A 604 -23.60 24.35 -15.52
CA ASP A 604 -23.49 24.39 -14.05
C ASP A 604 -22.45 25.41 -13.54
N ARG A 605 -21.66 26.00 -14.44
CA ARG A 605 -20.66 27.06 -14.18
C ARG A 605 -21.00 28.37 -14.87
N ASP A 606 -22.27 28.56 -15.25
CA ASP A 606 -22.78 29.76 -15.92
C ASP A 606 -22.10 30.06 -17.29
N VAL A 607 -21.50 29.05 -17.93
CA VAL A 607 -20.91 29.17 -19.27
C VAL A 607 -21.87 28.60 -20.30
N LEU A 608 -22.62 29.48 -20.96
CA LEU A 608 -23.50 29.15 -22.06
C LEU A 608 -22.70 29.13 -23.38
N ASN A 609 -22.76 28.00 -24.11
CA ASN A 609 -22.00 27.76 -25.36
C ASN A 609 -20.47 27.73 -25.16
N PRO A 610 -19.93 26.73 -24.45
CA PRO A 610 -18.49 26.57 -24.30
C PRO A 610 -17.81 26.42 -25.68
N LYS A 611 -16.56 26.89 -25.82
CA LYS A 611 -15.75 26.64 -27.02
C LYS A 611 -15.58 25.14 -27.23
N GLN A 612 -14.99 24.77 -28.38
CA GLN A 612 -14.62 23.39 -28.69
C GLN A 612 -13.83 22.72 -27.56
N ILE A 613 -12.94 23.47 -26.90
CA ILE A 613 -12.23 23.06 -25.70
C ILE A 613 -12.03 24.28 -24.80
N GLU A 614 -12.11 24.08 -23.48
CA GLU A 614 -12.01 25.10 -22.45
C GLU A 614 -11.07 24.63 -21.33
N ALA A 615 -10.52 25.59 -20.58
CA ALA A 615 -9.75 25.26 -19.37
C ALA A 615 -10.66 24.56 -18.35
N ASN A 616 -10.18 23.53 -17.67
CA ASN A 616 -10.90 22.57 -16.82
C ASN A 616 -11.67 21.45 -17.53
N ASP A 617 -11.65 21.36 -18.86
CA ASP A 617 -12.12 20.14 -19.52
C ASP A 617 -11.22 18.96 -19.14
N ILE A 618 -11.83 17.79 -18.94
CA ILE A 618 -11.13 16.51 -18.77
C ILE A 618 -11.21 15.76 -20.10
N VAL A 619 -10.05 15.48 -20.68
CA VAL A 619 -9.93 14.90 -22.01
C VAL A 619 -9.18 13.57 -21.97
N VAL A 620 -9.54 12.67 -22.88
CA VAL A 620 -8.88 11.38 -23.09
C VAL A 620 -8.33 11.32 -24.51
N PHE A 621 -7.03 11.06 -24.61
CA PHE A 621 -6.34 10.96 -25.90
C PHE A 621 -6.71 9.65 -26.61
N GLN A 622 -7.03 9.74 -27.90
CA GLN A 622 -7.41 8.59 -28.72
C GLN A 622 -6.21 7.96 -29.46
N GLU A 623 -5.10 8.70 -29.51
CA GLU A 623 -3.83 8.31 -30.11
C GLU A 623 -2.69 8.86 -29.24
N ALA A 624 -1.48 8.34 -29.41
CA ALA A 624 -0.30 8.92 -28.77
C ALA A 624 0.00 10.31 -29.34
N VAL A 625 0.46 11.23 -28.49
CA VAL A 625 0.82 12.61 -28.86
C VAL A 625 2.30 12.81 -28.63
N LEU A 626 2.98 13.31 -29.66
CA LEU A 626 4.42 13.60 -29.64
C LEU A 626 4.65 15.12 -29.71
N ASP A 627 5.67 15.59 -29.00
CA ASP A 627 6.26 16.92 -29.16
C ASP A 627 7.70 16.75 -29.69
N GLY A 628 7.86 16.94 -30.99
CA GLY A 628 9.07 16.52 -31.70
C GLY A 628 9.24 15.00 -31.65
N GLU A 629 10.31 14.52 -31.00
CA GLU A 629 10.57 13.09 -30.77
C GLU A 629 10.12 12.62 -29.37
N LYS A 630 9.66 13.53 -28.51
CA LYS A 630 9.28 13.21 -27.13
C LYS A 630 7.81 12.79 -27.06
N LEU A 631 7.54 11.62 -26.51
CA LEU A 631 6.19 11.19 -26.16
C LEU A 631 5.65 12.02 -25.00
N VAL A 632 4.55 12.74 -25.24
CA VAL A 632 3.89 13.59 -24.24
C VAL A 632 2.72 12.87 -23.61
N TYR A 633 1.83 12.31 -24.45
CA TYR A 633 0.65 11.58 -24.00
C TYR A 633 0.54 10.24 -24.72
N GLN A 634 0.05 9.22 -24.01
CA GLN A 634 -0.23 7.90 -24.57
C GLN A 634 -1.70 7.80 -24.96
N ASN A 635 -2.01 6.82 -25.81
CA ASN A 635 -3.40 6.49 -26.10
C ASN A 635 -4.12 6.05 -24.81
N GLY A 636 -5.29 6.63 -24.54
CA GLY A 636 -6.08 6.40 -23.34
C GLY A 636 -5.66 7.22 -22.13
N SER A 637 -4.57 7.99 -22.20
CA SER A 637 -4.20 8.92 -21.13
C SER A 637 -5.31 9.95 -20.93
N ILE A 638 -5.62 10.25 -19.66
CA ILE A 638 -6.59 11.26 -19.26
C ILE A 638 -5.82 12.45 -18.70
N THR A 639 -6.18 13.66 -19.11
CA THR A 639 -5.61 14.88 -18.52
C THR A 639 -6.67 15.97 -18.37
N LYS A 640 -6.41 16.90 -17.45
CA LYS A 640 -7.22 18.09 -17.26
C LYS A 640 -6.54 19.27 -17.95
N VAL A 641 -7.30 19.94 -18.81
CA VAL A 641 -6.83 21.12 -19.52
C VAL A 641 -6.70 22.29 -18.54
N LYS A 642 -5.56 22.96 -18.51
CA LYS A 642 -5.32 24.13 -17.65
C LYS A 642 -5.40 25.44 -18.41
N LYS A 643 -4.88 25.47 -19.64
CA LYS A 643 -4.87 26.65 -20.49
C LYS A 643 -5.22 26.29 -21.92
N VAL A 644 -5.97 27.17 -22.57
CA VAL A 644 -6.35 27.06 -23.98
C VAL A 644 -6.09 28.40 -24.67
N ILE A 645 -5.37 28.36 -25.79
CA ILE A 645 -5.10 29.51 -26.65
C ILE A 645 -5.43 29.12 -28.09
N GLN A 646 -6.10 30.01 -28.83
CA GLN A 646 -6.30 29.81 -30.27
C GLN A 646 -5.10 30.35 -31.03
N GLU A 647 -4.54 29.54 -31.93
CA GLU A 647 -3.43 29.88 -32.80
C GLU A 647 -3.75 29.49 -34.25
N TYR A 648 -2.87 29.89 -35.17
CA TYR A 648 -3.03 29.66 -36.60
C TYR A 648 -1.69 29.29 -37.24
N ASP A 649 -1.69 28.20 -38.00
CA ASP A 649 -0.55 27.72 -38.77
C ASP A 649 -0.59 28.32 -40.18
N ASN A 650 0.30 29.27 -40.45
CA ASN A 650 0.42 29.92 -41.77
C ASN A 650 0.87 28.97 -42.89
N GLY A 651 1.61 27.90 -42.55
CA GLY A 651 2.13 26.94 -43.52
C GLY A 651 1.06 25.97 -44.01
N LEU A 652 0.12 25.61 -43.13
CA LEU A 652 -0.98 24.70 -43.43
C LEU A 652 -2.32 25.42 -43.70
N ASP A 653 -2.45 26.72 -43.42
CA ASP A 653 -3.74 27.45 -43.43
C ASP A 653 -4.78 26.81 -42.50
N LEU A 654 -4.36 26.49 -41.27
CA LEU A 654 -5.18 25.81 -40.25
C LEU A 654 -5.20 26.58 -38.93
N SER A 655 -6.38 26.79 -38.37
CA SER A 655 -6.56 27.25 -36.99
C SER A 655 -6.54 26.05 -36.04
N TYR A 656 -5.90 26.19 -34.89
CA TYR A 656 -5.84 25.15 -33.86
C TYR A 656 -5.91 25.74 -32.44
N TRP A 657 -6.26 24.89 -31.48
CA TRP A 657 -6.21 25.18 -30.05
C TRP A 657 -4.91 24.63 -29.47
N LEU A 658 -4.04 25.52 -28.99
CA LEU A 658 -2.88 25.15 -28.18
C LEU A 658 -3.33 24.99 -26.74
N CYS A 659 -3.26 23.76 -26.24
CA CYS A 659 -3.66 23.39 -24.89
C CYS A 659 -2.44 23.10 -24.03
N GLU A 660 -2.53 23.43 -22.75
CA GLU A 660 -1.53 23.11 -21.72
C GLU A 660 -2.26 22.44 -20.56
N ASP A 661 -1.71 21.35 -20.04
CA ASP A 661 -2.27 20.62 -18.89
C ASP A 661 -1.74 21.11 -17.53
N GLU A 662 -2.11 20.42 -16.45
CA GLU A 662 -1.66 20.76 -15.09
C GLU A 662 -0.14 20.62 -14.88
N HIS A 663 0.51 19.77 -15.69
CA HIS A 663 1.95 19.51 -15.67
C HIS A 663 2.75 20.38 -16.66
N LYS A 664 2.12 21.37 -17.29
CA LYS A 664 2.69 22.25 -18.33
C LYS A 664 3.04 21.53 -19.65
N SER A 665 2.51 20.33 -19.85
CA SER A 665 2.63 19.59 -21.10
C SER A 665 1.68 20.15 -22.14
N LYS A 666 2.15 20.33 -23.38
CA LYS A 666 1.39 20.98 -24.45
C LYS A 666 0.89 20.00 -25.50
N PHE A 667 -0.26 20.29 -26.08
CA PHE A 667 -0.83 19.56 -27.21
C PHE A 667 -1.69 20.47 -28.08
N LYS A 668 -1.80 20.17 -29.38
CA LYS A 668 -2.57 20.94 -30.35
C LYS A 668 -3.84 20.19 -30.72
N ILE A 669 -4.97 20.89 -30.87
CA ILE A 669 -6.22 20.32 -31.38
C ILE A 669 -6.71 21.17 -32.57
N ILE A 670 -6.95 20.53 -33.72
CA ILE A 670 -7.47 21.23 -34.90
C ILE A 670 -8.85 21.84 -34.60
N ASN A 671 -9.02 23.10 -34.98
CA ASN A 671 -10.30 23.78 -34.86
C ASN A 671 -11.37 23.04 -35.68
N LYS A 672 -12.57 22.88 -35.13
CA LYS A 672 -13.70 22.18 -35.77
C LYS A 672 -13.96 22.66 -37.20
N ASN A 673 -13.81 23.97 -37.47
CA ASN A 673 -14.06 24.55 -38.78
C ASN A 673 -12.99 24.18 -39.83
N ASP A 674 -11.79 23.78 -39.40
CA ASP A 674 -10.66 23.46 -40.27
C ASP A 674 -10.39 21.93 -40.34
N GLN A 675 -11.26 21.10 -39.75
CA GLN A 675 -11.13 19.64 -39.78
C GLN A 675 -11.12 19.07 -41.22
N ASP A 676 -11.98 19.60 -42.10
CA ASP A 676 -12.02 19.16 -43.51
C ASP A 676 -10.77 19.59 -44.29
N LYS A 677 -10.23 20.78 -43.99
CA LYS A 677 -8.95 21.22 -44.56
C LYS A 677 -7.82 20.30 -44.11
N PHE A 678 -7.73 20.03 -42.80
CA PHE A 678 -6.71 19.13 -42.24
C PHE A 678 -6.81 17.72 -42.85
N LYS A 679 -8.03 17.18 -42.98
CA LYS A 679 -8.27 15.91 -43.67
C LYS A 679 -7.77 15.94 -45.11
N SER A 680 -8.01 17.03 -45.83
CA SER A 680 -7.49 17.21 -47.20
C SER A 680 -5.96 17.22 -47.26
N HIS A 681 -5.28 17.85 -46.30
CA HIS A 681 -3.81 17.79 -46.19
C HIS A 681 -3.31 16.37 -45.94
N LEU A 682 -3.96 15.63 -45.04
CA LEU A 682 -3.64 14.23 -44.77
C LEU A 682 -3.86 13.35 -46.01
N GLU A 683 -4.96 13.53 -46.73
CA GLU A 683 -5.26 12.80 -47.97
C GLU A 683 -4.23 13.09 -49.08
N ASN A 684 -3.77 14.34 -49.20
CA ASN A 684 -2.69 14.69 -50.11
C ASN A 684 -1.38 13.98 -49.74
N LYS A 685 -1.02 13.94 -48.46
CA LYS A 685 0.15 13.20 -47.98
C LYS A 685 0.06 11.70 -48.22
N ILE A 686 -1.12 11.11 -48.02
CA ILE A 686 -1.39 9.70 -48.37
C ILE A 686 -1.21 9.48 -49.87
N ARG A 687 -1.70 10.39 -50.72
CA ARG A 687 -1.55 10.30 -52.18
C ARG A 687 -0.07 10.36 -52.57
N GLU A 688 0.69 11.33 -52.07
CA GLU A 688 2.13 11.46 -52.27
C GLU A 688 2.86 10.15 -51.90
N ALA A 689 2.54 9.59 -50.74
CA ALA A 689 3.12 8.35 -50.25
C ALA A 689 2.79 7.14 -51.14
N LYS A 690 1.56 7.06 -51.67
CA LYS A 690 1.16 5.97 -52.58
C LYS A 690 1.78 6.09 -53.98
N THR A 691 1.98 7.32 -54.47
CA THR A 691 2.50 7.59 -55.82
C THR A 691 4.03 7.64 -55.91
N ALA A 692 4.74 7.65 -54.78
CA ALA A 692 6.20 7.67 -54.75
C ALA A 692 6.81 6.46 -55.48
N SER A 693 7.96 6.68 -56.14
CA SER A 693 8.50 5.77 -57.16
C SER A 693 9.30 4.61 -56.56
N THR A 694 9.87 4.79 -55.37
CA THR A 694 10.75 3.81 -54.72
C THR A 694 10.30 3.50 -53.30
N GLY A 695 10.63 2.31 -52.77
CA GLY A 695 10.28 1.92 -51.38
C GLY A 695 10.82 2.89 -50.31
N TYR A 696 12.06 3.36 -50.49
CA TYR A 696 12.67 4.37 -49.61
C TYR A 696 11.91 5.71 -49.61
N GLU A 697 11.54 6.19 -50.79
CA GLU A 697 10.75 7.42 -50.93
C GLU A 697 9.35 7.27 -50.32
N LYS A 698 8.68 6.14 -50.54
CA LYS A 698 7.40 5.81 -49.90
C LYS A 698 7.50 5.87 -48.39
N LYS A 699 8.55 5.26 -47.81
CA LYS A 699 8.81 5.27 -46.37
C LYS A 699 8.93 6.70 -45.83
N LEU A 700 9.73 7.55 -46.48
CA LEU A 700 9.88 8.95 -46.07
C LEU A 700 8.55 9.72 -46.12
N LYS A 701 7.76 9.53 -47.19
CA LYS A 701 6.45 10.19 -47.33
C LYS A 701 5.44 9.73 -46.30
N TRP A 702 5.46 8.46 -45.90
CA TRP A 702 4.65 8.02 -44.78
C TRP A 702 5.10 8.60 -43.44
N VAL A 703 6.41 8.79 -43.23
CA VAL A 703 6.92 9.48 -42.02
C VAL A 703 6.42 10.93 -42.00
N GLU A 704 6.43 11.65 -43.13
CA GLU A 704 5.84 12.99 -43.23
C GLU A 704 4.34 12.99 -42.89
N TYR A 705 3.59 11.99 -43.39
CA TYR A 705 2.16 11.83 -43.09
C TYR A 705 1.91 11.66 -41.59
N TYR A 706 2.62 10.74 -40.93
CA TYR A 706 2.44 10.48 -39.50
C TYR A 706 2.90 11.65 -38.64
N LYS A 707 3.99 12.32 -39.02
CA LYS A 707 4.45 13.54 -38.33
C LYS A 707 3.35 14.61 -38.32
N LEU A 708 2.71 14.83 -39.47
CA LEU A 708 1.59 15.78 -39.57
C LEU A 708 0.35 15.30 -38.80
N LYS A 709 0.03 14.00 -38.87
CA LYS A 709 -1.12 13.42 -38.18
C LYS A 709 -0.99 13.51 -36.66
N GLU A 710 0.18 13.20 -36.12
CA GLU A 710 0.44 13.07 -34.67
C GLU A 710 0.78 14.41 -33.99
N GLU A 711 1.08 15.44 -34.78
CA GLU A 711 1.23 16.82 -34.28
C GLU A 711 -0.08 17.37 -33.68
N TYR A 712 -1.23 16.88 -34.16
CA TYR A 712 -2.54 17.30 -33.70
C TYR A 712 -3.25 16.16 -32.97
N ALA A 713 -3.50 16.37 -31.68
CA ALA A 713 -4.11 15.40 -30.79
C ALA A 713 -5.57 15.11 -31.17
N SER A 714 -5.90 13.83 -31.29
CA SER A 714 -7.28 13.34 -31.31
C SER A 714 -7.73 13.08 -29.88
N ILE A 715 -8.78 13.78 -29.44
CA ILE A 715 -9.28 13.72 -28.07
C ILE A 715 -10.79 13.44 -28.03
N LYS A 716 -11.25 12.86 -26.93
CA LYS A 716 -12.66 12.84 -26.50
C LYS A 716 -12.77 13.36 -25.07
N PHE A 717 -13.97 13.68 -24.63
CA PHE A 717 -14.23 13.97 -23.21
C PHE A 717 -14.41 12.66 -22.43
N ASN A 718 -14.21 12.71 -21.12
CA ASN A 718 -14.17 11.53 -20.26
C ASN A 718 -15.45 11.35 -19.40
N TYR A 719 -16.64 11.62 -19.96
CA TYR A 719 -17.93 11.36 -19.28
C TYR A 719 -18.59 10.07 -19.77
N SER A 720 -18.29 9.69 -21.01
CA SER A 720 -18.77 8.47 -21.65
C SER A 720 -17.65 7.79 -22.43
N SER A 721 -17.71 6.46 -22.53
CA SER A 721 -16.78 5.66 -23.31
C SER A 721 -17.47 4.44 -23.92
N THR A 722 -16.86 3.91 -24.98
CA THR A 722 -17.33 2.65 -25.57
C THR A 722 -17.02 1.49 -24.64
N ILE A 723 -17.92 0.50 -24.52
CA ILE A 723 -17.73 -0.68 -23.67
C ILE A 723 -16.36 -1.37 -23.91
N HIS A 724 -15.91 -1.47 -25.16
CA HIS A 724 -14.58 -1.99 -25.51
C HIS A 724 -13.42 -1.28 -24.79
N LYS A 725 -13.44 0.06 -24.77
CA LYS A 725 -12.40 0.88 -24.15
C LYS A 725 -12.51 0.91 -22.61
N LEU A 726 -13.56 0.35 -22.04
CA LEU A 726 -13.74 0.23 -20.61
C LEU A 726 -13.14 -1.06 -20.03
N GLN A 727 -12.75 -2.04 -20.85
CA GLN A 727 -12.05 -3.22 -20.33
C GLN A 727 -10.78 -2.82 -19.55
N GLY A 728 -10.48 -3.53 -18.47
CA GLY A 728 -9.41 -3.16 -17.53
C GLY A 728 -9.68 -1.91 -16.68
N SER A 729 -10.88 -1.32 -16.75
CA SER A 729 -11.30 -0.19 -15.90
C SER A 729 -12.24 -0.65 -14.77
N THR A 730 -12.32 0.14 -13.69
CA THR A 730 -13.30 -0.05 -12.62
C THR A 730 -13.89 1.30 -12.22
N TYR A 731 -15.21 1.37 -12.05
CA TYR A 731 -15.97 2.56 -11.64
C TYR A 731 -16.89 2.21 -10.47
N ASP A 732 -17.24 3.19 -9.64
CA ASP A 732 -18.19 2.99 -8.54
C ASP A 732 -19.59 2.73 -9.10
N THR A 733 -20.00 3.58 -10.05
CA THR A 733 -21.29 3.50 -10.71
C THR A 733 -21.13 3.48 -12.22
N VAL A 734 -21.83 2.58 -12.91
CA VAL A 734 -21.82 2.50 -14.38
C VAL A 734 -23.23 2.72 -14.92
N PHE A 735 -23.34 3.63 -15.88
CA PHE A 735 -24.56 3.96 -16.60
C PHE A 735 -24.52 3.30 -17.97
N ILE A 736 -25.36 2.31 -18.25
CA ILE A 736 -25.28 1.49 -19.47
C ILE A 736 -26.48 1.80 -20.37
N ASP A 737 -26.23 2.33 -21.57
CA ASP A 737 -27.25 2.44 -22.62
C ASP A 737 -27.26 1.18 -23.48
N ILE A 738 -28.24 0.30 -23.25
CA ILE A 738 -28.35 -0.96 -23.97
C ILE A 738 -29.22 -0.88 -25.22
N ARG A 739 -29.90 0.24 -25.50
CA ARG A 739 -30.92 0.33 -26.56
C ARG A 739 -30.39 -0.08 -27.94
N LYS A 740 -29.18 0.34 -28.29
CA LYS A 740 -28.54 -0.07 -29.56
C LYS A 740 -28.24 -1.57 -29.59
N MET A 741 -27.75 -2.13 -28.47
CA MET A 741 -27.50 -3.57 -28.36
C MET A 741 -28.80 -4.38 -28.43
N GLN A 742 -29.86 -3.93 -27.76
CA GLN A 742 -31.20 -4.53 -27.80
C GLN A 742 -31.75 -4.55 -29.23
N ASN A 743 -31.67 -3.43 -29.94
CA ASN A 743 -32.15 -3.33 -31.32
C ASN A 743 -31.38 -4.26 -32.25
N LEU A 744 -30.05 -4.34 -32.10
CA LEU A 744 -29.24 -5.29 -32.86
C LEU A 744 -29.65 -6.73 -32.55
N TYR A 745 -29.81 -7.06 -31.26
CA TYR A 745 -30.20 -8.38 -30.81
C TYR A 745 -31.58 -8.82 -31.35
N ARG A 746 -32.57 -7.92 -31.30
CA ARG A 746 -33.96 -8.21 -31.70
C ARG A 746 -34.14 -8.26 -33.22
N TYR A 747 -33.49 -7.37 -33.96
CA TYR A 747 -33.84 -7.11 -35.37
C TYR A 747 -32.75 -7.46 -36.38
N SER A 748 -31.49 -7.62 -35.96
CA SER A 748 -30.41 -7.97 -36.88
C SER A 748 -30.30 -9.48 -37.04
N ARG A 749 -30.47 -9.97 -38.28
CA ARG A 749 -30.39 -11.41 -38.59
C ARG A 749 -28.97 -11.97 -38.57
N ASN A 750 -27.95 -11.11 -38.71
CA ASN A 750 -26.54 -11.51 -38.83
C ASN A 750 -25.68 -10.94 -37.68
N VAL A 751 -26.28 -10.62 -36.53
CA VAL A 751 -25.48 -10.18 -35.39
C VAL A 751 -24.92 -11.38 -34.64
N ASP A 752 -23.65 -11.30 -34.28
CA ASP A 752 -23.05 -12.22 -33.33
C ASP A 752 -23.63 -11.94 -31.93
N LYS A 753 -24.52 -12.82 -31.47
CA LYS A 753 -25.16 -12.71 -30.17
C LYS A 753 -24.18 -12.92 -29.02
N GLU A 754 -23.18 -13.77 -29.21
CA GLU A 754 -22.15 -14.00 -28.21
C GLU A 754 -21.37 -12.72 -27.96
N PHE A 755 -20.98 -12.03 -29.03
CA PHE A 755 -20.33 -10.73 -28.93
C PHE A 755 -21.16 -9.70 -28.15
N LEU A 756 -22.48 -9.63 -28.38
CA LEU A 756 -23.36 -8.74 -27.61
C LEU A 756 -23.42 -9.12 -26.13
N TYR A 757 -23.40 -10.40 -25.79
CA TYR A 757 -23.40 -10.86 -24.40
C TYR A 757 -22.07 -10.57 -23.73
N ARG A 758 -20.94 -10.74 -24.43
CA ARG A 758 -19.61 -10.35 -23.95
C ARG A 758 -19.52 -8.85 -23.71
N LEU A 759 -20.10 -8.03 -24.60
CA LEU A 759 -20.23 -6.59 -24.36
C LEU A 759 -21.01 -6.29 -23.08
N LEU A 760 -22.15 -6.95 -22.89
CA LEU A 760 -22.97 -6.77 -21.71
C LEU A 760 -22.23 -7.18 -20.44
N TYR A 761 -21.56 -8.33 -20.46
CA TYR A 761 -20.72 -8.84 -19.38
C TYR A 761 -19.60 -7.85 -19.04
N VAL A 762 -18.88 -7.32 -20.03
CA VAL A 762 -17.86 -6.28 -19.80
C VAL A 762 -18.49 -5.06 -19.14
N ALA A 763 -19.60 -4.54 -19.68
CA ALA A 763 -20.26 -3.33 -19.16
C ALA A 763 -20.68 -3.48 -17.68
N VAL A 764 -21.33 -4.58 -17.34
CA VAL A 764 -21.78 -4.89 -15.96
C VAL A 764 -20.60 -5.06 -15.01
N THR A 765 -19.56 -5.77 -15.43
CA THR A 765 -18.39 -6.06 -14.57
C THR A 765 -17.47 -4.86 -14.33
N ARG A 766 -17.71 -3.70 -14.97
CA ARG A 766 -16.96 -2.47 -14.67
C ARG A 766 -17.43 -1.78 -13.39
N ALA A 767 -18.65 -2.06 -12.93
CA ALA A 767 -19.22 -1.46 -11.75
C ALA A 767 -18.74 -2.16 -10.46
N SER A 768 -18.39 -1.37 -9.45
CA SER A 768 -18.02 -1.88 -8.13
C SER A 768 -19.15 -1.75 -7.11
N LYS A 769 -20.09 -0.80 -7.29
CA LYS A 769 -21.22 -0.56 -6.38
C LYS A 769 -22.58 -0.60 -7.10
N ASP A 770 -22.78 0.27 -8.08
CA ASP A 770 -24.11 0.54 -8.65
C ASP A 770 -24.18 0.44 -10.19
N ILE A 771 -25.31 -0.02 -10.72
CA ILE A 771 -25.59 -0.07 -12.16
C ILE A 771 -26.91 0.65 -12.48
N ASN A 772 -26.85 1.56 -13.46
CA ASN A 772 -28.01 2.27 -13.98
C ASN A 772 -28.16 1.92 -15.47
N ILE A 773 -29.35 1.51 -15.92
CA ILE A 773 -29.52 0.96 -17.27
C ILE A 773 -30.65 1.67 -18.00
N LEU A 774 -30.36 2.11 -19.22
CA LEU A 774 -31.35 2.67 -20.12
C LEU A 774 -31.81 1.61 -21.13
N ILE A 775 -33.10 1.29 -21.11
CA ILE A 775 -33.73 0.28 -21.97
C ILE A 775 -34.70 0.90 -22.96
N THR A 776 -34.99 0.17 -24.03
CA THR A 776 -36.09 0.51 -24.96
C THR A 776 -37.37 -0.14 -24.45
N ASN A 777 -38.47 0.61 -24.40
CA ASN A 777 -39.81 0.04 -24.17
C ASN A 777 -40.22 -0.94 -25.27
#